data_AF-K6DLU8-F1
#
_entry.id   AF-K6DLU8-F1
#
_cell.length_a   1.000
_cell.length_b   1.000
_cell.length_c   1.000
_cell.angle_alpha   90.00
_cell.angle_beta   90.00
_cell.angle_gamma   90.00
#
_symmetry.space_group_name_H-M   'P 1'
#
loop_
_entity.id
_entity.type
_entity.pdbx_description
1 polymer ?
#
loop_
_entity_poly.entity_id
_entity_poly.type
_entity_poly.pdbx_seq_one_letter_code
_entity_poly.pdbx_strand_id
1 'polypeptide(L)'
;MAERKIWFITRPERDPKFHRDALLALNDATVGFKIKWAGNREAHLNYERALNARGIKRENVSNDGSGGRTWAAMLKTFSYVFTDEEGKLRLTKVGRKVMDGEKIRENVTKQILTLQIPNAYFLEPGFRPQYESGFRIRPARFVIKLVNQSQLDYYLTKEEITYFALTAKTDNELMSVTDKILRFRNANAVEKSEIKQKIAAEFDHRERSDKGARAFEIAHGDVAHTFMLICDYTGLVEYIRGEALRVNPADSKRVSNELAAYDTRYPFNTRYHISLQRMAENNGLDIDSYKASNYGEIMPATNKAKTENKIKELLSDYPYLEELSHEDIKNILLKEFSIKESEKHADEIKKYSIRGLNIDFVEGYLNETNEHRFEQKTGDVLKAIGFNVEMNPKPTSDEKTEIEILVKLGDKLSFIIDAKMYRPKFPLAANLVSHMASEYIPNYEGYDNREVAYFGYVTVAAWSGEKNLEKISKLAKRAIPEREIKGIMLSANVMLGYLDYCIDNGIPKHDRVEPFLQAIENKAFSTVGELLRNIHSVKFADCEYDDSAVSELYIVDGNFVGGLAKQCRDPHIQAILPLSGKLLTDEEDSQNQIYSSNEEYELKKAIGTGIAEGFDISKVRYQKIIILSDADVFGAHFRSIILTFFYRYMRPILEAGYVYIALQPLYKVQHDKHCNYAYNEKELNEILNEPSTQPSPIIQRFKGFEDMKPLQIWETTMDQASRAIIQVSLEDALEAVEIYESILDLNNKIDQNFDFNFK
;
A
#
# COMPACT_ATOMS: atom_id res chain seq x y z
N MET A 1 -2.79 35.27 7.73
CA MET A 1 -2.28 34.96 9.09
C MET A 1 -0.77 34.89 8.99
N ALA A 2 -0.04 35.40 9.98
CA ALA A 2 1.41 35.25 10.02
C ALA A 2 1.81 33.76 10.07
N GLU A 3 2.87 33.38 9.36
CA GLU A 3 3.43 32.03 9.40
C GLU A 3 4.17 31.79 10.72
N ARG A 4 4.19 30.54 11.18
CA ARG A 4 4.87 30.13 12.41
C ARG A 4 6.35 29.92 12.13
N LYS A 5 7.18 30.72 12.79
CA LYS A 5 8.65 30.68 12.66
C LYS A 5 9.37 29.95 13.80
N ILE A 6 8.62 29.38 14.74
CA ILE A 6 9.14 28.75 15.94
C ILE A 6 8.48 27.39 16.15
N TRP A 7 9.22 26.43 16.71
CA TRP A 7 8.69 25.10 16.99
C TRP A 7 7.43 25.16 17.86
N PHE A 8 6.62 24.12 17.72
CA PHE A 8 5.40 23.95 18.47
C PHE A 8 5.28 22.48 18.85
N ILE A 9 4.82 22.26 20.07
CA ILE A 9 4.35 20.96 20.54
C ILE A 9 3.17 21.23 21.45
N THR A 10 2.20 20.31 21.46
CA THR A 10 0.95 20.49 22.18
C THR A 10 1.17 20.45 23.69
N ARG A 11 1.10 21.64 24.32
CA ARG A 11 1.14 22.02 25.76
C ARG A 11 2.07 21.24 26.73
N PRO A 12 2.71 21.94 27.68
CA PRO A 12 3.52 21.33 28.75
C PRO A 12 2.70 20.47 29.72
N GLU A 13 3.43 19.61 30.44
CA GLU A 13 2.93 18.62 31.43
C GLU A 13 2.31 17.34 30.84
N ARG A 14 2.40 17.13 29.52
CA ARG A 14 2.09 15.85 28.87
C ARG A 14 3.29 14.92 28.92
N ASP A 15 3.56 14.43 30.13
CA ASP A 15 4.63 13.46 30.39
C ASP A 15 4.44 12.21 29.51
N PRO A 16 5.47 11.80 28.73
CA PRO A 16 5.35 10.66 27.82
C PRO A 16 4.91 9.35 28.47
N LYS A 17 5.09 9.20 29.80
CA LYS A 17 4.60 8.03 30.54
C LYS A 17 3.08 7.86 30.45
N PHE A 18 2.31 8.92 30.19
CA PHE A 18 0.86 8.89 30.09
C PHE A 18 0.34 8.78 28.64
N HIS A 19 1.21 8.63 27.64
CA HIS A 19 0.79 8.51 26.25
C HIS A 19 -0.14 7.30 26.02
N ARG A 20 0.16 6.17 26.67
CA ARG A 20 -0.69 4.96 26.62
C ARG A 20 -2.07 5.22 27.23
N ASP A 21 -2.11 5.85 28.39
CA ASP A 21 -3.38 6.14 29.07
C ASP A 21 -4.27 7.06 28.23
N ALA A 22 -3.67 8.04 27.54
CA ALA A 22 -4.37 8.90 26.59
C ALA A 22 -4.90 8.11 25.38
N LEU A 23 -4.13 7.15 24.83
CA LEU A 23 -4.61 6.28 23.75
C LEU A 23 -5.79 5.42 24.19
N LEU A 24 -5.71 4.82 25.37
CA LEU A 24 -6.80 4.00 25.91
C LEU A 24 -8.05 4.86 26.18
N ALA A 25 -7.90 6.07 26.73
CA ALA A 25 -9.00 7.02 26.89
C ALA A 25 -9.65 7.39 25.53
N LEU A 26 -8.84 7.53 24.48
CA LEU A 26 -9.31 7.85 23.14
C LEU A 26 -10.06 6.66 22.52
N ASN A 27 -9.55 5.45 22.71
CA ASN A 27 -10.20 4.21 22.31
C ASN A 27 -11.61 4.10 22.91
N ASP A 28 -11.73 4.34 24.23
CA ASP A 28 -13.01 4.31 24.94
C ASP A 28 -13.97 5.37 24.38
N ALA A 29 -13.50 6.60 24.22
CA ALA A 29 -14.31 7.73 23.75
C ALA A 29 -14.76 7.62 22.28
N THR A 30 -14.08 6.81 21.48
CA THR A 30 -14.36 6.63 20.04
C THR A 30 -14.93 5.25 19.70
N VAL A 31 -15.26 4.45 20.72
CA VAL A 31 -15.79 3.08 20.59
C VAL A 31 -14.89 2.24 19.67
N GLY A 32 -13.60 2.17 20.03
CA GLY A 32 -12.59 1.48 19.23
C GLY A 32 -12.35 2.16 17.88
N PHE A 33 -12.23 3.50 17.87
CA PHE A 33 -11.91 4.28 16.67
C PHE A 33 -12.96 4.23 15.55
N LYS A 34 -14.20 3.83 15.88
CA LYS A 34 -15.32 3.73 14.91
C LYS A 34 -16.03 5.06 14.70
N ILE A 35 -16.00 5.95 15.69
CA ILE A 35 -16.70 7.25 15.65
C ILE A 35 -15.92 8.26 14.80
N LYS A 36 -16.64 9.02 13.96
CA LYS A 36 -16.08 10.15 13.22
C LYS A 36 -15.58 11.22 14.18
N TRP A 37 -14.31 11.60 14.04
CA TRP A 37 -13.64 12.60 14.87
C TRP A 37 -13.77 14.01 14.27
N ALA A 38 -13.52 14.16 12.97
CA ALA A 38 -13.50 15.45 12.30
C ALA A 38 -14.85 16.18 12.39
N GLY A 39 -14.83 17.39 12.96
CA GLY A 39 -16.03 18.22 13.15
C GLY A 39 -16.97 17.73 14.27
N ASN A 40 -16.62 16.67 15.01
CA ASN A 40 -17.51 16.05 15.98
C ASN A 40 -17.25 16.57 17.41
N ARG A 41 -17.99 17.62 17.81
CA ARG A 41 -17.86 18.20 19.16
C ARG A 41 -18.19 17.22 20.28
N GLU A 42 -19.13 16.31 20.05
CA GLU A 42 -19.51 15.32 21.05
C GLU A 42 -18.39 14.31 21.29
N ALA A 43 -17.77 13.79 20.22
CA ALA A 43 -16.59 12.92 20.35
C ALA A 43 -15.43 13.63 21.08
N HIS A 44 -15.22 14.92 20.82
CA HIS A 44 -14.21 15.71 21.52
C HIS A 44 -14.50 15.84 23.03
N LEU A 45 -15.77 16.08 23.41
CA LEU A 45 -16.20 16.17 24.81
C LEU A 45 -16.13 14.81 25.51
N ASN A 46 -16.52 13.73 24.83
CA ASN A 46 -16.43 12.36 25.34
C ASN A 46 -14.98 11.98 25.63
N TYR A 47 -14.05 12.39 24.77
CA TYR A 47 -12.64 12.15 25.03
C TYR A 47 -12.13 12.91 26.26
N GLU A 48 -12.57 14.16 26.49
CA GLU A 48 -12.23 14.86 27.74
C GLU A 48 -12.79 14.16 28.98
N ARG A 49 -14.03 13.65 28.92
CA ARG A 49 -14.62 12.90 30.02
C ARG A 49 -13.84 11.61 30.30
N ALA A 50 -13.44 10.88 29.25
CA ALA A 50 -12.63 9.67 29.37
C ALA A 50 -11.24 9.97 29.97
N LEU A 51 -10.60 11.08 29.56
CA LEU A 51 -9.34 11.54 30.12
C LEU A 51 -9.46 11.92 31.61
N ASN A 52 -10.57 12.56 32.02
CA ASN A 52 -10.85 12.89 33.41
C ASN A 52 -11.09 11.61 34.25
N ALA A 53 -11.87 10.66 33.72
CA ALA A 53 -12.17 9.39 34.40
C ALA A 53 -10.91 8.56 34.67
N ARG A 54 -9.88 8.69 33.83
CA ARG A 54 -8.56 8.05 33.99
C ARG A 54 -7.55 8.88 34.80
N GLY A 55 -7.96 10.04 35.32
CA GLY A 55 -7.08 10.91 36.13
C GLY A 55 -5.96 11.61 35.36
N ILE A 56 -6.00 11.59 34.03
CA ILE A 56 -4.93 12.13 33.17
C ILE A 56 -5.09 13.65 32.97
N LYS A 57 -6.33 14.14 33.10
CA LYS A 57 -6.69 15.55 32.96
C LYS A 57 -7.44 16.00 34.22
N ARG A 58 -7.24 17.27 34.62
CA ARG A 58 -7.97 17.91 35.73
C ARG A 58 -9.48 17.77 35.50
N GLU A 59 -10.25 17.67 36.58
CA GLU A 59 -11.73 17.59 36.57
C GLU A 59 -12.40 18.89 36.09
N ASN A 60 -12.17 19.21 34.83
CA ASN A 60 -12.91 20.20 34.08
C ASN A 60 -13.19 19.62 32.70
N VAL A 61 -14.33 19.96 32.10
CA VAL A 61 -14.62 19.62 30.70
C VAL A 61 -14.84 20.94 30.00
N SER A 62 -14.14 21.17 28.89
CA SER A 62 -14.34 22.39 28.12
C SER A 62 -15.75 22.45 27.53
N ASN A 63 -16.25 23.66 27.25
CA ASN A 63 -17.60 23.82 26.70
C ASN A 63 -17.72 23.29 25.26
N ASP A 64 -16.60 23.16 24.54
CA ASP A 64 -16.57 22.91 23.10
C ASP A 64 -15.73 21.68 22.70
N GLY A 65 -15.15 20.96 23.67
CA GLY A 65 -14.24 19.83 23.45
C GLY A 65 -12.80 20.23 23.07
N SER A 66 -12.41 21.47 23.29
CA SER A 66 -11.05 21.98 22.98
C SER A 66 -9.94 21.21 23.70
N GLY A 67 -10.17 20.75 24.92
CA GLY A 67 -9.23 19.90 25.66
C GLY A 67 -9.03 18.56 24.97
N GLY A 68 -10.11 17.92 24.50
CA GLY A 68 -10.08 16.64 23.80
C GLY A 68 -9.33 16.76 22.46
N ARG A 69 -9.60 17.83 21.71
CA ARG A 69 -8.84 18.15 20.49
C ARG A 69 -7.35 18.33 20.74
N THR A 70 -6.98 18.99 21.83
CA THR A 70 -5.57 19.21 22.19
C THR A 70 -4.85 17.90 22.50
N TRP A 71 -5.51 16.98 23.21
CA TRP A 71 -4.96 15.65 23.48
C TRP A 71 -4.87 14.77 22.24
N ALA A 72 -5.87 14.80 21.36
CA ALA A 72 -5.80 14.07 20.10
C ALA A 72 -4.70 14.64 19.19
N ALA A 73 -4.52 15.96 19.19
CA ALA A 73 -3.41 16.61 18.52
C ALA A 73 -2.04 16.14 19.04
N MET A 74 -1.88 15.94 20.36
CA MET A 74 -0.68 15.32 20.94
C MET A 74 -0.47 13.89 20.41
N LEU A 75 -1.50 13.05 20.39
CA LEU A 75 -1.40 11.69 19.87
C LEU A 75 -1.04 11.65 18.37
N LYS A 76 -1.54 12.61 17.59
CA LYS A 76 -1.18 12.79 16.18
C LYS A 76 0.24 13.36 15.99
N THR A 77 0.69 14.23 16.89
CA THR A 77 2.05 14.81 16.88
C THR A 77 3.10 13.70 16.96
N PHE A 78 2.88 12.68 17.79
CA PHE A 78 3.76 11.51 17.93
C PHE A 78 3.35 10.33 17.03
N SER A 79 2.47 10.56 16.05
CA SER A 79 2.07 9.57 15.06
C SER A 79 1.53 8.25 15.65
N TYR A 80 0.85 8.29 16.81
CA TYR A 80 0.13 7.13 17.34
C TYR A 80 -1.21 6.92 16.63
N VAL A 81 -1.82 8.02 16.18
CA VAL A 81 -3.06 8.02 15.41
C VAL A 81 -2.97 9.03 14.28
N PHE A 82 -3.85 8.88 13.29
CA PHE A 82 -4.05 9.85 12.21
C PHE A 82 -5.53 9.97 11.87
N THR A 83 -5.91 11.05 11.20
CA THR A 83 -7.28 11.24 10.70
C THR A 83 -7.37 10.69 9.28
N ASP A 84 -8.28 9.76 9.01
CA ASP A 84 -8.53 9.22 7.66
C ASP A 84 -9.44 10.13 6.81
N GLU A 85 -9.69 9.73 5.56
CA GLU A 85 -10.52 10.47 4.60
C GLU A 85 -11.99 10.59 5.03
N GLU A 86 -12.49 9.63 5.82
CA GLU A 86 -13.84 9.68 6.40
C GLU A 86 -13.92 10.62 7.62
N GLY A 87 -12.77 11.12 8.09
CA GLY A 87 -12.64 11.95 9.28
C GLY A 87 -12.62 11.14 10.58
N LYS A 88 -12.40 9.83 10.54
CA LYS A 88 -12.21 8.97 11.73
C LYS A 88 -10.74 8.95 12.13
N LEU A 89 -10.46 8.73 13.40
CA LEU A 89 -9.09 8.49 13.85
C LEU A 89 -8.75 7.02 13.60
N ARG A 90 -7.53 6.75 13.13
CA ARG A 90 -7.00 5.39 12.94
C ARG A 90 -5.71 5.23 13.72
N LEU A 91 -5.52 4.06 14.32
CA LEU A 91 -4.28 3.68 14.97
C LEU A 91 -3.20 3.43 13.91
N THR A 92 -2.00 3.93 14.17
CA THR A 92 -0.79 3.48 13.48
C THR A 92 -0.27 2.20 14.14
N LYS A 93 0.75 1.57 13.55
CA LYS A 93 1.32 0.32 14.08
C LYS A 93 1.90 0.51 15.49
N VAL A 94 2.62 1.61 15.72
CA VAL A 94 3.11 2.00 17.06
C VAL A 94 1.97 2.33 18.00
N GLY A 95 0.92 2.99 17.52
CA GLY A 95 -0.25 3.34 18.34
C GLY A 95 -0.89 2.08 18.91
N ARG A 96 -1.04 1.05 18.08
CA ARG A 96 -1.54 -0.27 18.49
C ARG A 96 -0.60 -0.92 19.52
N LYS A 97 0.70 -1.04 19.22
CA LYS A 97 1.68 -1.63 20.15
C LYS A 97 1.72 -0.95 21.51
N VAL A 98 1.72 0.39 21.54
CA VAL A 98 1.70 1.17 22.79
C VAL A 98 0.39 0.96 23.56
N MET A 99 -0.75 0.91 22.87
CA MET A 99 -2.06 0.66 23.48
C MET A 99 -2.09 -0.74 24.13
N ASP A 100 -1.62 -1.75 23.40
CA ASP A 100 -1.58 -3.17 23.82
C ASP A 100 -0.54 -3.42 24.93
N GLY A 101 0.33 -2.45 25.19
CA GLY A 101 1.32 -2.50 26.26
C GLY A 101 2.66 -3.14 25.85
N GLU A 102 2.91 -3.27 24.55
CA GLU A 102 4.12 -3.87 24.01
C GLU A 102 5.25 -2.84 23.87
N LYS A 103 6.40 -3.12 24.52
CA LYS A 103 7.64 -2.31 24.43
C LYS A 103 7.35 -0.80 24.51
N ILE A 104 6.51 -0.42 25.49
CA ILE A 104 5.94 0.94 25.58
C ILE A 104 7.06 1.98 25.61
N ARG A 105 8.07 1.74 26.44
CA ARG A 105 9.17 2.67 26.69
C ARG A 105 9.97 2.94 25.43
N GLU A 106 10.30 1.89 24.69
CA GLU A 106 11.09 1.91 23.47
C GLU A 106 10.32 2.56 22.32
N ASN A 107 9.05 2.19 22.16
CA ASN A 107 8.17 2.77 21.15
C ASN A 107 7.96 4.27 21.38
N VAL A 108 7.70 4.70 22.61
CA VAL A 108 7.54 6.12 22.96
C VAL A 108 8.85 6.89 22.75
N THR A 109 9.99 6.32 23.16
CA THR A 109 11.33 6.91 22.91
C THR A 109 11.59 7.11 21.43
N LYS A 110 11.30 6.08 20.63
CA LYS A 110 11.40 6.15 19.18
C LYS A 110 10.55 7.29 18.63
N GLN A 111 9.29 7.42 19.03
CA GLN A 111 8.42 8.49 18.54
C GLN A 111 8.87 9.90 18.93
N ILE A 112 9.46 10.06 20.13
CA ILE A 112 10.07 11.32 20.54
C ILE A 112 11.27 11.66 19.65
N LEU A 113 12.17 10.69 19.44
CA LEU A 113 13.38 10.89 18.64
C LEU A 113 13.05 11.03 17.13
N THR A 114 11.96 10.45 16.65
CA THR A 114 11.53 10.57 15.23
C THR A 114 10.53 11.69 14.97
N LEU A 115 10.10 12.43 16.00
CA LEU A 115 9.32 13.64 15.82
C LEU A 115 10.10 14.62 14.93
N GLN A 116 9.43 15.11 13.90
CA GLN A 116 9.98 16.07 12.95
C GLN A 116 9.01 17.22 12.69
N ILE A 117 9.54 18.33 12.16
CA ILE A 117 8.76 19.45 11.66
C ILE A 117 9.13 19.67 10.18
N PRO A 118 8.16 19.64 9.25
CA PRO A 118 6.75 19.30 9.47
C PRO A 118 6.50 17.81 9.78
N ASN A 119 5.35 17.52 10.41
CA ASN A 119 4.75 16.20 10.60
C ASN A 119 3.31 16.24 10.07
N ALA A 120 2.67 15.10 9.87
CA ALA A 120 1.33 14.96 9.32
C ALA A 120 0.32 15.86 10.03
N TYR A 121 0.37 15.90 11.36
CA TYR A 121 -0.48 16.78 12.18
C TYR A 121 -0.29 18.27 11.85
N PHE A 122 0.95 18.73 11.70
CA PHE A 122 1.24 20.15 11.45
C PHE A 122 0.75 20.61 10.07
N LEU A 123 0.56 19.66 9.15
CA LEU A 123 0.05 19.92 7.80
C LEU A 123 -1.46 19.72 7.68
N GLU A 124 -2.14 19.28 8.74
CA GLU A 124 -3.60 19.19 8.73
C GLU A 124 -4.23 20.59 8.62
N PRO A 125 -5.38 20.75 7.92
CA PRO A 125 -6.06 22.04 7.77
C PRO A 125 -6.40 22.74 9.09
N GLY A 126 -6.60 21.96 10.16
CA GLY A 126 -6.91 22.44 11.50
C GLY A 126 -5.72 23.00 12.29
N PHE A 127 -4.49 22.78 11.84
CA PHE A 127 -3.30 23.36 12.47
C PHE A 127 -3.08 24.79 11.95
N ARG A 128 -3.16 25.78 12.83
CA ARG A 128 -2.94 27.20 12.49
C ARG A 128 -2.21 27.94 13.62
N PRO A 129 -1.34 28.92 13.31
CA PRO A 129 -0.77 29.18 11.99
C PRO A 129 0.15 28.04 11.51
N GLN A 130 0.21 27.87 10.20
CA GLN A 130 1.10 26.93 9.52
C GLN A 130 2.56 27.37 9.66
N TYR A 131 3.49 26.43 9.60
CA TYR A 131 4.92 26.75 9.62
C TYR A 131 5.34 27.56 8.39
N GLU A 132 6.30 28.46 8.57
CA GLU A 132 7.01 29.10 7.46
C GLU A 132 7.71 28.03 6.62
N SER A 133 7.90 28.29 5.33
CA SER A 133 8.61 27.34 4.46
C SER A 133 10.06 27.09 4.93
N GLY A 134 10.57 25.89 4.66
CA GLY A 134 11.97 25.50 4.92
C GLY A 134 12.23 24.81 6.26
N PHE A 135 11.22 24.57 7.10
CA PHE A 135 11.39 23.69 8.25
C PHE A 135 11.71 22.26 7.81
N ARG A 136 12.83 21.74 8.29
CA ARG A 136 13.32 20.37 8.10
C ARG A 136 14.17 19.97 9.29
N ILE A 137 13.52 19.77 10.44
CA ILE A 137 14.21 19.54 11.71
C ILE A 137 13.59 18.40 12.52
N ARG A 138 14.43 17.74 13.33
CA ARG A 138 14.03 16.73 14.32
C ARG A 138 14.25 17.30 15.73
N PRO A 139 13.24 18.00 16.31
CA PRO A 139 13.42 18.84 17.49
C PRO A 139 14.11 18.17 18.67
N ALA A 140 13.69 16.95 19.05
CA ALA A 140 14.27 16.25 20.19
C ALA A 140 15.74 15.87 19.95
N ARG A 141 16.06 15.33 18.76
CA ARG A 141 17.45 15.02 18.38
C ARG A 141 18.30 16.29 18.34
N PHE A 142 17.79 17.37 17.79
CA PHE A 142 18.49 18.65 17.74
C PHE A 142 18.84 19.17 19.14
N VAL A 143 17.87 19.18 20.05
CA VAL A 143 18.08 19.61 21.45
C VAL A 143 19.10 18.72 22.14
N ILE A 144 18.99 17.39 22.01
CA ILE A 144 19.95 16.46 22.63
C ILE A 144 21.36 16.65 22.06
N LYS A 145 21.50 16.80 20.75
CA LYS A 145 22.80 17.10 20.10
C LYS A 145 23.40 18.42 20.57
N LEU A 146 22.55 19.43 20.79
CA LEU A 146 22.95 20.74 21.28
C LEU A 146 23.41 20.67 22.74
N VAL A 147 22.66 19.99 23.61
CA VAL A 147 23.08 19.71 25.00
C VAL A 147 24.38 18.93 25.02
N ASN A 148 24.59 17.97 24.11
CA ASN A 148 25.79 17.12 24.08
C ASN A 148 27.05 17.81 23.50
N GLN A 149 27.01 19.13 23.24
CA GLN A 149 28.18 19.89 22.79
C GLN A 149 29.12 20.19 23.96
N SER A 150 30.39 19.81 23.82
CA SER A 150 31.44 20.15 24.80
C SER A 150 31.59 21.67 24.99
N GLN A 151 31.36 22.45 23.93
CA GLN A 151 31.44 23.91 23.95
C GLN A 151 30.35 24.54 24.82
N LEU A 152 29.23 23.83 25.02
CA LEU A 152 28.15 24.26 25.90
C LEU A 152 28.26 23.61 27.29
N ASP A 153 29.43 23.07 27.64
CA ASP A 153 29.70 22.36 28.90
C ASP A 153 28.69 21.24 29.19
N TYR A 154 28.21 20.59 28.14
CA TYR A 154 27.22 19.53 28.20
C TYR A 154 25.88 19.90 28.86
N TYR A 155 25.49 21.18 28.87
CA TYR A 155 24.23 21.64 29.44
C TYR A 155 23.52 22.70 28.59
N LEU A 156 22.19 22.77 28.71
CA LEU A 156 21.36 23.77 28.04
C LEU A 156 20.20 24.21 28.94
N THR A 157 20.05 25.50 29.17
CA THR A 157 18.98 26.05 30.02
C THR A 157 17.64 26.16 29.28
N LYS A 158 16.54 26.23 30.03
CA LYS A 158 15.20 26.50 29.47
C LYS A 158 15.18 27.77 28.63
N GLU A 159 15.87 28.83 29.08
CA GLU A 159 15.97 30.10 28.37
C GLU A 159 16.68 29.93 27.03
N GLU A 160 17.79 29.19 27.00
CA GLU A 160 18.56 28.95 25.78
C GLU A 160 17.77 28.11 24.77
N ILE A 161 17.01 27.11 25.23
CA ILE A 161 16.09 26.37 24.38
C ILE A 161 15.07 27.34 23.78
N THR A 162 14.43 28.16 24.61
CA THR A 162 13.34 29.07 24.23
C THR A 162 13.75 30.06 23.15
N TYR A 163 14.91 30.70 23.29
CA TYR A 163 15.35 31.75 22.37
C TYR A 163 16.17 31.22 21.19
N PHE A 164 16.92 30.12 21.34
CA PHE A 164 17.87 29.67 20.31
C PHE A 164 17.50 28.32 19.71
N ALA A 165 17.19 27.30 20.50
CA ALA A 165 16.88 25.99 19.94
C ALA A 165 15.57 26.00 19.15
N LEU A 166 14.49 26.59 19.71
CA LEU A 166 13.17 26.60 19.08
C LEU A 166 13.11 27.40 17.76
N THR A 167 14.12 28.23 17.48
CA THR A 167 14.18 29.09 16.29
C THR A 167 14.92 28.44 15.11
N ALA A 168 15.58 27.30 15.33
CA ALA A 168 16.27 26.57 14.25
C ALA A 168 15.27 25.95 13.28
N LYS A 169 15.53 26.02 11.97
CA LYS A 169 14.67 25.40 10.94
C LYS A 169 15.18 24.06 10.50
N THR A 170 16.49 23.84 10.54
CA THR A 170 17.14 22.63 10.01
C THR A 170 18.18 22.06 10.96
N ASP A 171 18.40 20.74 10.89
CA ASP A 171 19.40 20.07 11.75
C ASP A 171 20.83 20.59 11.51
N ASN A 172 21.11 21.14 10.32
CA ASN A 172 22.41 21.72 9.95
C ASN A 172 22.75 23.02 10.70
N GLU A 173 21.77 23.65 11.35
CA GLU A 173 21.99 24.88 12.12
C GLU A 173 22.62 24.63 13.50
N LEU A 174 22.91 23.36 13.86
CA LEU A 174 23.43 22.97 15.17
C LEU A 174 24.63 23.82 15.62
N MET A 175 25.64 23.98 14.76
CA MET A 175 26.83 24.78 15.06
C MET A 175 26.52 26.27 15.15
N SER A 176 25.68 26.80 14.25
CA SER A 176 25.27 28.20 14.28
C SER A 176 24.51 28.54 15.56
N VAL A 177 23.62 27.65 16.00
CA VAL A 177 22.86 27.80 17.26
C VAL A 177 23.79 27.68 18.46
N THR A 178 24.76 26.76 18.43
CA THR A 178 25.81 26.64 19.45
C THR A 178 26.57 27.96 19.62
N ASP A 179 27.01 28.57 18.52
CA ASP A 179 27.71 29.86 18.54
C ASP A 179 26.84 31.00 19.08
N LYS A 180 25.55 31.03 18.71
CA LYS A 180 24.60 32.02 19.24
C LYS A 180 24.45 31.89 20.76
N ILE A 181 24.37 30.67 21.28
CA ILE A 181 24.27 30.40 22.72
C ILE A 181 25.57 30.81 23.42
N LEU A 182 26.74 30.46 22.88
CA LEU A 182 28.03 30.89 23.43
C LEU A 182 28.15 32.41 23.53
N ARG A 183 27.78 33.12 22.46
CA ARG A 183 27.73 34.60 22.47
C ARG A 183 26.77 35.12 23.54
N PHE A 184 25.61 34.50 23.66
CA PHE A 184 24.62 34.86 24.67
C PHE A 184 25.10 34.58 26.11
N ARG A 185 25.83 33.50 26.36
CA ARG A 185 26.43 33.19 27.67
C ARG A 185 27.46 34.25 28.08
N ASN A 186 28.32 34.64 27.14
CA ASN A 186 29.41 35.59 27.33
C ASN A 186 28.98 37.07 27.32
N ALA A 187 27.77 37.36 26.85
CA ALA A 187 27.21 38.72 26.81
C ALA A 187 26.92 39.28 28.22
N ASN A 188 26.99 40.60 28.37
CA ASN A 188 26.55 41.28 29.59
C ASN A 188 25.01 41.38 29.64
N ALA A 189 24.45 41.84 30.77
CA ALA A 189 23.00 41.87 30.98
C ALA A 189 22.22 42.72 29.95
N VAL A 190 22.82 43.83 29.48
CA VAL A 190 22.21 44.72 28.48
C VAL A 190 22.17 44.02 27.12
N GLU A 191 23.31 43.48 26.69
CA GLU A 191 23.43 42.73 25.44
C GLU A 191 22.51 41.51 25.40
N LYS A 192 22.40 40.76 26.52
CA LYS A 192 21.44 39.63 26.62
C LYS A 192 20.01 40.09 26.40
N SER A 193 19.61 41.24 26.95
CA SER A 193 18.27 41.80 26.76
C SER A 193 18.03 42.20 25.31
N GLU A 194 19.01 42.82 24.65
CA GLU A 194 18.94 43.19 23.22
C GLU A 194 18.81 41.96 22.31
N ILE A 195 19.59 40.91 22.57
CA ILE A 195 19.52 39.65 21.83
C ILE A 195 18.11 39.03 21.95
N LYS A 196 17.56 38.96 23.17
CA LYS A 196 16.20 38.44 23.42
C LYS A 196 15.13 39.26 22.71
N GLN A 197 15.25 40.59 22.72
CA GLN A 197 14.32 41.47 22.02
C GLN A 197 14.38 41.29 20.52
N LYS A 198 15.59 41.15 19.94
CA LYS A 198 15.76 40.91 18.51
C LYS A 198 15.13 39.59 18.08
N ILE A 199 15.38 38.51 18.83
CA ILE A 199 14.79 37.19 18.57
C ILE A 199 13.27 37.26 18.67
N ALA A 200 12.73 37.88 19.72
CA ALA A 200 11.30 38.04 19.86
C ALA A 200 10.69 38.85 18.70
N ALA A 201 11.35 39.92 18.25
CA ALA A 201 10.87 40.73 17.14
C ALA A 201 10.88 39.96 15.80
N GLU A 202 11.82 39.03 15.62
CA GLU A 202 12.00 38.28 14.37
C GLU A 202 11.12 37.02 14.29
N PHE A 203 11.00 36.29 15.39
CA PHE A 203 10.41 34.94 15.44
C PHE A 203 9.03 34.88 16.09
N ASP A 204 8.60 35.92 16.80
CA ASP A 204 7.23 35.96 17.34
C ASP A 204 6.23 36.24 16.21
N HIS A 205 5.39 35.26 15.94
CA HIS A 205 4.34 35.34 14.92
C HIS A 205 3.03 35.94 15.47
N ARG A 206 2.99 36.29 16.77
CA ARG A 206 1.84 36.89 17.45
C ARG A 206 1.90 38.42 17.34
N GLU A 207 0.75 39.09 17.46
CA GLU A 207 0.67 40.56 17.35
C GLU A 207 1.60 41.28 18.35
N ARG A 208 2.23 42.38 17.90
CA ARG A 208 3.25 43.11 18.65
C ARG A 208 2.67 43.70 19.94
N SER A 209 3.33 43.48 21.07
CA SER A 209 3.15 44.26 22.31
C SER A 209 4.46 44.95 22.71
N ASP A 210 4.37 46.06 23.42
CA ASP A 210 5.51 46.87 23.89
C ASP A 210 6.46 46.13 24.86
N LYS A 211 6.17 44.86 25.19
CA LYS A 211 6.96 43.98 26.06
C LYS A 211 7.43 42.69 25.34
N GLY A 212 7.84 42.82 24.08
CA GLY A 212 8.11 41.70 23.15
C GLY A 212 8.92 40.54 23.72
N ALA A 213 10.10 40.78 24.33
CA ALA A 213 10.96 39.71 24.85
C ALA A 213 10.31 38.89 25.98
N ARG A 214 9.69 39.55 26.96
CA ARG A 214 9.02 38.88 28.09
C ARG A 214 7.77 38.14 27.62
N ALA A 215 7.03 38.69 26.67
CA ALA A 215 5.86 38.05 26.08
C ALA A 215 6.23 36.80 25.25
N PHE A 216 7.39 36.81 24.60
CA PHE A 216 7.95 35.67 23.88
C PHE A 216 8.32 34.53 24.83
N GLU A 217 9.08 34.82 25.88
CA GLU A 217 9.50 33.81 26.87
C GLU A 217 8.32 33.13 27.55
N ILE A 218 7.31 33.89 27.97
CA ILE A 218 6.11 33.36 28.61
C ILE A 218 5.36 32.39 27.68
N ALA A 219 5.34 32.66 26.38
CA ALA A 219 4.54 31.88 25.44
C ALA A 219 5.25 30.65 24.89
N HIS A 220 6.57 30.69 24.82
CA HIS A 220 7.40 29.64 24.23
C HIS A 220 8.20 28.85 25.28
N GLY A 221 8.33 29.37 26.50
CA GLY A 221 8.98 28.66 27.60
C GLY A 221 8.26 27.35 27.95
N ASP A 222 6.94 27.30 27.78
CA ASP A 222 6.14 26.09 27.96
C ASP A 222 6.45 25.02 26.89
N VAL A 223 6.68 25.44 25.64
CA VAL A 223 7.13 24.56 24.56
C VAL A 223 8.54 24.04 24.86
N ALA A 224 9.45 24.92 25.29
CA ALA A 224 10.81 24.55 25.68
C ALA A 224 10.79 23.53 26.83
N HIS A 225 10.01 23.77 27.88
CA HIS A 225 9.84 22.85 29.00
C HIS A 225 9.32 21.47 28.54
N THR A 226 8.36 21.45 27.61
CA THR A 226 7.87 20.18 27.04
C THR A 226 8.98 19.43 26.33
N PHE A 227 9.81 20.10 25.54
CA PHE A 227 10.98 19.48 24.91
C PHE A 227 11.97 18.93 25.94
N MET A 228 12.19 19.63 27.06
CA MET A 228 13.04 19.13 28.14
C MET A 228 12.50 17.83 28.73
N LEU A 229 11.20 17.77 29.03
CA LEU A 229 10.54 16.58 29.57
C LEU A 229 10.62 15.39 28.62
N ILE A 230 10.32 15.58 27.33
CA ILE A 230 10.35 14.46 26.39
C ILE A 230 11.79 14.02 26.08
N CYS A 231 12.76 14.94 26.07
CA CYS A 231 14.17 14.59 25.88
C CYS A 231 14.70 13.79 27.09
N ASP A 232 14.34 14.17 28.31
CA ASP A 232 14.65 13.42 29.53
C ASP A 232 14.07 12.00 29.49
N TYR A 233 12.81 11.89 29.04
CA TYR A 233 12.21 10.59 28.81
C TYR A 233 13.01 9.74 27.82
N THR A 234 13.90 10.24 26.96
CA THR A 234 14.71 9.35 26.11
C THR A 234 15.82 8.60 26.88
N GLY A 235 16.22 9.09 28.07
CA GLY A 235 17.40 8.58 28.80
C GLY A 235 18.74 9.00 28.20
N LEU A 236 18.74 9.87 27.19
CA LEU A 236 19.95 10.42 26.55
C LEU A 236 20.43 11.72 27.21
N VAL A 237 19.53 12.43 27.89
CA VAL A 237 19.81 13.64 28.67
C VAL A 237 19.09 13.52 30.00
N GLU A 238 19.55 14.29 30.98
CA GLU A 238 18.90 14.42 32.27
C GLU A 238 18.29 15.81 32.41
N TYR A 239 17.03 15.88 32.81
CA TYR A 239 16.34 17.13 33.09
C TYR A 239 16.44 17.54 34.56
N ILE A 240 17.17 18.63 34.80
CA ILE A 240 17.16 19.36 36.06
C ILE A 240 15.88 20.20 36.10
N ARG A 241 14.90 19.74 36.88
CA ARG A 241 13.54 20.30 36.93
C ARG A 241 13.54 21.82 36.99
N GLY A 242 12.87 22.43 36.00
CA GLY A 242 12.69 23.88 35.88
C GLY A 242 13.90 24.64 35.32
N GLU A 243 15.08 24.03 35.25
CA GLU A 243 16.34 24.74 35.02
C GLU A 243 16.99 24.40 33.67
N ALA A 244 17.49 23.18 33.53
CA ALA A 244 18.37 22.82 32.40
C ALA A 244 18.28 21.33 32.03
N LEU A 245 18.66 21.03 30.78
CA LEU A 245 19.07 19.69 30.37
C LEU A 245 20.58 19.54 30.54
N ARG A 246 21.03 18.35 30.92
CA ARG A 246 22.46 18.01 30.98
C ARG A 246 22.76 16.64 30.37
N VAL A 247 23.98 16.47 29.90
CA VAL A 247 24.58 15.16 29.60
C VAL A 247 25.79 15.00 30.50
N ASN A 248 25.94 13.84 31.14
CA ASN A 248 27.19 13.53 31.82
C ASN A 248 28.30 13.41 30.75
N PRO A 249 29.42 14.15 30.84
CA PRO A 249 30.49 14.07 29.84
C PRO A 249 30.96 12.64 29.54
N ALA A 250 30.91 11.74 30.53
CA ALA A 250 31.23 10.31 30.35
C ALA A 250 30.26 9.57 29.40
N ASP A 251 28.99 9.99 29.35
CA ASP A 251 27.96 9.44 28.47
C ASP A 251 27.96 10.08 27.07
N SER A 252 28.69 11.17 26.86
CA SER A 252 28.62 11.95 25.62
C SER A 252 28.83 11.11 24.35
N LYS A 253 29.80 10.18 24.40
CA LYS A 253 30.08 9.27 23.26
C LYS A 253 28.94 8.28 23.03
N ARG A 254 28.34 7.74 24.09
CA ARG A 254 27.17 6.85 24.01
C ARG A 254 25.99 7.58 23.38
N VAL A 255 25.68 8.77 23.88
CA VAL A 255 24.60 9.63 23.37
C VAL A 255 24.81 9.95 21.88
N SER A 256 26.02 10.34 21.48
CA SER A 256 26.35 10.60 20.08
C SER A 256 26.16 9.36 19.19
N ASN A 257 26.60 8.19 19.65
CA ASN A 257 26.45 6.94 18.90
C ASN A 257 24.98 6.54 18.75
N GLU A 258 24.18 6.64 19.81
CA GLU A 258 22.75 6.35 19.78
C GLU A 258 22.02 7.30 18.83
N LEU A 259 22.28 8.61 18.91
CA LEU A 259 21.69 9.58 17.98
C LEU A 259 22.11 9.32 16.53
N ALA A 260 23.36 8.96 16.28
CA ALA A 260 23.83 8.59 14.95
C ALA A 260 23.11 7.32 14.42
N ALA A 261 22.84 6.34 15.28
CA ALA A 261 22.04 5.17 14.94
C ALA A 261 20.60 5.56 14.57
N TYR A 262 19.98 6.49 15.31
CA TYR A 262 18.66 7.02 14.97
C TYR A 262 18.66 7.87 13.69
N ASP A 263 19.71 8.63 13.41
CA ASP A 263 19.85 9.37 12.15
C ASP A 263 19.96 8.45 10.95
N THR A 264 20.70 7.35 11.11
CA THR A 264 20.85 6.30 10.10
C THR A 264 19.61 5.43 10.00
N ARG A 265 18.87 5.20 11.08
CA ARG A 265 17.71 4.30 11.04
C ARG A 265 16.41 5.01 10.65
N TYR A 266 16.30 6.28 11.03
CA TYR A 266 15.09 7.08 10.84
C TYR A 266 15.48 8.44 10.25
N PRO A 267 15.78 8.48 8.93
CA PRO A 267 16.07 9.72 8.24
C PRO A 267 14.84 10.64 8.23
N PHE A 268 15.05 11.91 7.88
CA PHE A 268 13.95 12.87 7.75
C PHE A 268 12.94 12.40 6.69
N ASN A 269 11.66 12.30 7.07
CA ASN A 269 10.60 11.74 6.23
C ASN A 269 9.90 12.83 5.39
N THR A 270 9.89 12.66 4.07
CA THR A 270 9.26 13.57 3.09
C THR A 270 7.90 13.09 2.59
N ARG A 271 7.36 11.97 3.08
CA ARG A 271 6.11 11.34 2.59
C ARG A 271 4.85 12.21 2.72
N TYR A 272 4.90 13.34 3.44
CA TYR A 272 3.80 14.31 3.40
C TYR A 272 3.59 14.93 2.02
N HIS A 273 4.59 14.88 1.13
CA HIS A 273 4.43 15.23 -0.28
C HIS A 273 3.54 14.24 -1.04
N ILE A 274 3.39 13.01 -0.53
CA ILE A 274 2.51 11.97 -1.10
C ILE A 274 1.13 12.04 -0.43
N SER A 275 1.07 11.77 0.88
CA SER A 275 -0.15 11.96 1.68
C SER A 275 0.15 12.05 3.17
N LEU A 276 -0.70 12.77 3.90
CA LEU A 276 -0.59 12.89 5.36
C LEU A 276 -0.77 11.54 6.06
N GLN A 277 -1.63 10.67 5.50
CA GLN A 277 -1.82 9.31 5.99
C GLN A 277 -0.53 8.49 5.87
N ARG A 278 0.10 8.44 4.69
CA ARG A 278 1.33 7.66 4.49
C ARG A 278 2.47 8.19 5.35
N MET A 279 2.55 9.50 5.54
CA MET A 279 3.48 10.07 6.50
C MET A 279 3.22 9.57 7.93
N ALA A 280 1.97 9.65 8.39
CA ALA A 280 1.63 9.25 9.75
C ALA A 280 1.82 7.75 9.99
N GLU A 281 1.48 6.89 9.03
CA GLU A 281 1.72 5.45 9.09
C GLU A 281 3.21 5.12 9.14
N ASN A 282 4.03 5.81 8.33
CA ASN A 282 5.47 5.58 8.30
C ASN A 282 6.17 6.09 9.57
N ASN A 283 5.83 7.29 10.04
CA ASN A 283 6.33 7.79 11.31
C ASN A 283 5.82 6.92 12.47
N GLY A 284 4.59 6.43 12.36
CA GLY A 284 3.91 5.54 13.29
C GLY A 284 4.28 4.06 13.19
N LEU A 285 5.43 3.70 12.62
CA LEU A 285 5.97 2.34 12.73
C LEU A 285 6.48 2.05 14.14
N ASP A 286 6.29 0.81 14.62
CA ASP A 286 6.90 0.35 15.87
C ASP A 286 8.43 0.10 15.70
N ILE A 287 9.11 -0.21 16.80
CA ILE A 287 10.56 -0.43 16.82
C ILE A 287 11.02 -1.71 16.12
N ASP A 288 10.15 -2.68 15.87
CA ASP A 288 10.46 -3.94 15.20
C ASP A 288 10.16 -3.87 13.69
N SER A 289 9.40 -2.85 13.26
CA SER A 289 9.15 -2.57 11.85
C SER A 289 10.39 -2.01 11.15
N TYR A 290 10.96 -2.79 10.22
CA TYR A 290 12.02 -2.32 9.33
C TYR A 290 11.42 -1.68 8.07
N LYS A 291 11.98 -0.53 7.67
CA LYS A 291 12.04 -0.08 6.28
C LYS A 291 13.48 0.34 6.01
N ALA A 292 14.05 -0.18 4.95
CA ALA A 292 15.40 0.09 4.53
C ALA A 292 15.46 1.34 3.61
N SER A 293 16.69 1.86 3.44
CA SER A 293 17.17 2.98 2.60
C SER A 293 17.11 4.42 3.18
N ASN A 294 18.31 5.03 3.31
CA ASN A 294 18.66 6.38 3.78
C ASN A 294 19.07 7.27 2.62
N TYR A 295 18.81 8.59 2.64
CA TYR A 295 19.82 9.59 2.22
C TYR A 295 19.49 11.01 2.70
N GLY A 296 20.50 11.75 3.19
CA GLY A 296 20.42 13.15 3.63
C GLY A 296 21.79 13.87 3.74
N GLU A 297 21.73 15.21 3.71
CA GLU A 297 22.72 16.21 4.19
C GLU A 297 24.02 16.43 3.36
N ILE A 298 24.08 17.51 2.56
CA ILE A 298 25.22 17.79 1.67
C ILE A 298 26.33 18.53 2.45
N MET A 299 27.28 17.75 2.95
CA MET A 299 28.69 18.16 3.03
C MET A 299 29.27 18.32 1.61
N PRO A 300 30.37 19.06 1.39
CA PRO A 300 31.03 19.10 0.08
C PRO A 300 31.28 17.67 -0.37
N ALA A 301 30.71 17.29 -1.52
CA ALA A 301 30.66 15.90 -1.92
C ALA A 301 32.10 15.36 -2.01
N THR A 302 32.43 14.44 -1.11
CA THR A 302 33.61 13.59 -1.25
C THR A 302 33.56 12.94 -2.62
N ASN A 303 34.68 12.55 -3.24
CA ASN A 303 34.61 11.85 -4.54
C ASN A 303 33.66 10.64 -4.47
N LYS A 304 33.60 9.97 -3.31
CA LYS A 304 32.58 8.96 -3.01
C LYS A 304 31.15 9.50 -3.11
N ALA A 305 30.82 10.60 -2.44
CA ALA A 305 29.50 11.22 -2.54
C ALA A 305 29.16 11.74 -3.95
N LYS A 306 30.15 12.24 -4.71
CA LYS A 306 29.96 12.62 -6.13
C LYS A 306 29.63 11.40 -6.99
N THR A 307 30.38 10.32 -6.81
CA THR A 307 30.11 9.03 -7.45
C THR A 307 28.73 8.50 -7.08
N GLU A 308 28.36 8.48 -5.79
CA GLU A 308 27.04 8.06 -5.32
C GLU A 308 25.91 8.93 -5.92
N ASN A 309 26.10 10.24 -6.00
CA ASN A 309 25.11 11.15 -6.61
C ASN A 309 24.97 10.91 -8.12
N LYS A 310 26.08 10.65 -8.82
CA LYS A 310 26.07 10.35 -10.25
C LYS A 310 25.42 8.99 -10.55
N ILE A 311 25.63 8.00 -9.67
CA ILE A 311 24.92 6.71 -9.72
C ILE A 311 23.41 6.94 -9.54
N LYS A 312 23.00 7.73 -8.53
CA LYS A 312 21.57 8.05 -8.32
C LYS A 312 20.94 8.76 -9.50
N GLU A 313 21.63 9.74 -10.08
CA GLU A 313 21.16 10.45 -11.28
C GLU A 313 20.92 9.50 -12.45
N LEU A 314 21.83 8.55 -12.69
CA LEU A 314 21.67 7.57 -13.76
C LEU A 314 20.53 6.57 -13.50
N LEU A 315 20.23 6.31 -12.24
CA LEU A 315 19.20 5.35 -11.83
C LEU A 315 17.84 6.01 -11.52
N SER A 316 17.75 7.34 -11.50
CA SER A 316 16.53 8.06 -11.10
C SER A 316 15.35 7.84 -12.04
N ASP A 317 15.61 7.40 -13.27
CA ASP A 317 14.59 7.12 -14.28
C ASP A 317 14.03 5.69 -14.19
N TYR A 318 14.48 4.88 -13.21
CA TYR A 318 14.01 3.51 -13.04
C TYR A 318 13.16 3.37 -11.77
N PRO A 319 11.86 3.06 -11.90
CA PRO A 319 10.92 3.03 -10.76
C PRO A 319 11.18 1.87 -9.78
N TYR A 320 11.75 0.76 -10.25
CA TYR A 320 12.03 -0.41 -9.42
C TYR A 320 13.39 -1.03 -9.80
N LEU A 321 14.39 -0.83 -8.95
CA LEU A 321 15.79 -1.18 -9.25
C LEU A 321 16.10 -2.67 -9.09
N GLU A 322 15.37 -3.38 -8.23
CA GLU A 322 15.65 -4.80 -7.95
C GLU A 322 15.41 -5.70 -9.17
N GLU A 323 14.46 -5.30 -10.03
CA GLU A 323 14.17 -5.97 -11.30
C GLU A 323 15.27 -5.81 -12.36
N LEU A 324 16.10 -4.77 -12.27
CA LEU A 324 17.21 -4.61 -13.20
C LEU A 324 18.22 -5.71 -12.97
N SER A 325 18.64 -6.39 -14.05
CA SER A 325 19.73 -7.36 -13.95
C SER A 325 21.03 -6.65 -13.58
N HIS A 326 22.00 -7.42 -13.12
CA HIS A 326 23.35 -6.89 -12.88
C HIS A 326 23.90 -6.20 -14.15
N GLU A 327 23.68 -6.81 -15.31
CA GLU A 327 24.12 -6.28 -16.60
C GLU A 327 23.36 -5.00 -17.00
N ASP A 328 22.07 -4.90 -16.68
CA ASP A 328 21.30 -3.67 -16.93
C ASP A 328 21.85 -2.49 -16.12
N ILE A 329 22.08 -2.69 -14.82
CA ILE A 329 22.63 -1.65 -13.94
C ILE A 329 24.01 -1.23 -14.44
N LYS A 330 24.88 -2.20 -14.78
CA LYS A 330 26.20 -1.93 -15.35
C LYS A 330 26.11 -1.12 -16.64
N ASN A 331 25.24 -1.50 -17.58
CA ASN A 331 25.06 -0.79 -18.84
C ASN A 331 24.56 0.65 -18.64
N ILE A 332 23.71 0.87 -17.64
CA ILE A 332 23.28 2.21 -17.25
C ILE A 332 24.46 3.03 -16.73
N LEU A 333 25.28 2.44 -15.86
CA LEU A 333 26.46 3.11 -15.27
C LEU A 333 27.57 3.38 -16.29
N LEU A 334 27.76 2.50 -17.27
CA LEU A 334 28.77 2.64 -18.34
C LEU A 334 28.65 3.92 -19.17
N LYS A 335 27.49 4.59 -19.14
CA LYS A 335 27.30 5.89 -19.79
C LYS A 335 28.24 6.97 -19.22
N GLU A 336 28.63 6.86 -17.95
CA GLU A 336 29.41 7.89 -17.24
C GLU A 336 30.59 7.31 -16.42
N PHE A 337 30.64 6.01 -16.19
CA PHE A 337 31.67 5.33 -15.39
C PHE A 337 32.54 4.39 -16.23
N SER A 338 33.77 4.14 -15.78
CA SER A 338 34.64 3.14 -16.40
C SER A 338 34.10 1.72 -16.22
N ILE A 339 34.47 0.79 -17.11
CA ILE A 339 34.01 -0.62 -17.05
C ILE A 339 34.19 -1.23 -15.66
N LYS A 340 35.33 -0.98 -15.02
CA LYS A 340 35.66 -1.52 -13.70
C LYS A 340 34.82 -0.90 -12.57
N GLU A 341 34.50 0.38 -12.67
CA GLU A 341 33.65 1.07 -11.70
C GLU A 341 32.18 0.65 -11.86
N SER A 342 31.69 0.55 -13.10
CA SER A 342 30.33 0.08 -13.40
C SER A 342 30.09 -1.32 -12.87
N GLU A 343 31.04 -2.25 -13.05
CA GLU A 343 30.97 -3.61 -12.51
C GLU A 343 30.85 -3.59 -10.98
N LYS A 344 31.79 -2.89 -10.33
CA LYS A 344 31.83 -2.81 -8.86
C LYS A 344 30.55 -2.21 -8.29
N HIS A 345 30.04 -1.15 -8.88
CA HIS A 345 28.86 -0.46 -8.37
C HIS A 345 27.57 -1.25 -8.68
N ALA A 346 27.49 -1.95 -9.81
CA ALA A 346 26.38 -2.84 -10.10
C ALA A 346 26.29 -3.98 -9.06
N ASP A 347 27.43 -4.57 -8.67
CA ASP A 347 27.53 -5.55 -7.59
C ASP A 347 27.02 -4.99 -6.25
N GLU A 348 27.51 -3.80 -5.88
CA GLU A 348 27.11 -3.12 -4.63
C GLU A 348 25.60 -2.84 -4.63
N ILE A 349 25.05 -2.33 -5.72
CA ILE A 349 23.63 -1.99 -5.84
C ILE A 349 22.77 -3.24 -5.77
N LYS A 350 23.14 -4.34 -6.44
CA LYS A 350 22.38 -5.60 -6.33
C LYS A 350 22.45 -6.19 -4.94
N LYS A 351 23.61 -6.14 -4.28
CA LYS A 351 23.80 -6.67 -2.93
C LYS A 351 22.98 -5.93 -1.87
N TYR A 352 22.80 -4.62 -2.03
CA TYR A 352 22.09 -3.77 -1.06
C TYR A 352 20.73 -3.27 -1.57
N SER A 353 20.27 -3.78 -2.71
CA SER A 353 18.95 -3.50 -3.27
C SER A 353 17.88 -3.87 -2.26
N ILE A 354 16.95 -2.95 -2.03
CA ILE A 354 15.82 -3.15 -1.14
C ILE A 354 14.57 -3.28 -1.99
N ARG A 355 13.72 -4.22 -1.61
CA ARG A 355 12.39 -4.38 -2.18
C ARG A 355 11.52 -3.16 -1.89
N GLY A 356 11.34 -2.33 -2.91
CA GLY A 356 10.51 -1.13 -2.86
C GLY A 356 10.79 -0.18 -4.03
N LEU A 357 9.91 0.81 -4.21
CA LEU A 357 10.06 1.82 -5.25
C LEU A 357 11.30 2.69 -5.06
N ASN A 358 11.92 3.09 -6.17
CA ASN A 358 12.97 4.08 -6.19
C ASN A 358 12.41 5.46 -5.80
N ILE A 359 12.90 6.01 -4.69
CA ILE A 359 12.43 7.28 -4.12
C ILE A 359 12.69 8.44 -5.08
N ASP A 360 13.87 8.47 -5.72
CA ASP A 360 14.24 9.54 -6.64
C ASP A 360 13.31 9.56 -7.87
N PHE A 361 12.92 8.37 -8.35
CA PHE A 361 11.92 8.23 -9.42
C PHE A 361 10.55 8.75 -8.96
N VAL A 362 10.08 8.33 -7.77
CA VAL A 362 8.77 8.73 -7.24
C VAL A 362 8.66 10.25 -7.09
N GLU A 363 9.66 10.88 -6.46
CA GLU A 363 9.67 12.34 -6.31
C GLU A 363 9.77 13.05 -7.67
N GLY A 364 10.58 12.52 -8.58
CA GLY A 364 10.74 13.05 -9.93
C GLY A 364 9.50 12.89 -10.82
N TYR A 365 8.69 11.84 -10.64
CA TYR A 365 7.49 11.59 -11.43
C TYR A 365 6.33 12.49 -11.00
N LEU A 366 6.09 12.61 -9.69
CA LEU A 366 4.97 13.38 -9.15
C LEU A 366 5.16 14.90 -9.25
N ASN A 367 6.41 15.36 -9.20
CA ASN A 367 6.75 16.78 -9.30
C ASN A 367 7.19 17.21 -10.71
N GLU A 368 7.03 16.35 -11.71
CA GLU A 368 7.44 16.66 -13.08
C GLU A 368 6.71 17.90 -13.62
N THR A 369 7.46 18.73 -14.35
CA THR A 369 6.98 19.98 -14.96
C THR A 369 7.15 20.00 -16.47
N ASN A 370 7.84 19.00 -17.04
CA ASN A 370 7.96 18.80 -18.47
C ASN A 370 7.01 17.67 -18.93
N GLU A 371 6.13 18.00 -19.87
CA GLU A 371 5.08 17.09 -20.35
C GLU A 371 5.67 15.81 -20.96
N HIS A 372 6.65 15.94 -21.85
CA HIS A 372 7.33 14.78 -22.45
C HIS A 372 8.06 13.88 -21.44
N ARG A 373 8.66 14.46 -20.40
CA ARG A 373 9.26 13.67 -19.32
C ARG A 373 8.21 12.97 -18.47
N PHE A 374 7.05 13.59 -18.27
CA PHE A 374 5.94 12.98 -17.57
C PHE A 374 5.35 11.79 -18.35
N GLU A 375 5.23 11.92 -19.66
CA GLU A 375 4.85 10.82 -20.57
C GLU A 375 5.85 9.65 -20.45
N GLN A 376 7.15 9.92 -20.58
CA GLN A 376 8.20 8.91 -20.47
C GLN A 376 8.14 8.15 -19.14
N LYS A 377 8.10 8.89 -18.02
CA LYS A 377 8.02 8.29 -16.69
C LYS A 377 6.72 7.50 -16.48
N THR A 378 5.60 7.95 -17.04
CA THR A 378 4.36 7.16 -17.04
C THR A 378 4.55 5.82 -17.76
N GLY A 379 5.21 5.85 -18.93
CA GLY A 379 5.61 4.66 -19.66
C GLY A 379 6.51 3.72 -18.84
N ASP A 380 7.47 4.26 -18.10
CA ASP A 380 8.37 3.45 -17.27
C ASP A 380 7.66 2.81 -16.07
N VAL A 381 6.67 3.49 -15.47
CA VAL A 381 5.80 2.87 -14.45
C VAL A 381 4.99 1.73 -15.06
N LEU A 382 4.43 1.90 -16.25
CA LEU A 382 3.69 0.83 -16.95
C LEU A 382 4.59 -0.38 -17.25
N LYS A 383 5.82 -0.16 -17.74
CA LYS A 383 6.82 -1.24 -17.94
C LYS A 383 7.15 -1.97 -16.65
N ALA A 384 7.24 -1.24 -15.54
CA ALA A 384 7.50 -1.82 -14.22
C ALA A 384 6.28 -2.57 -13.65
N ILE A 385 5.07 -2.14 -13.97
CA ILE A 385 3.86 -2.93 -13.72
C ILE A 385 3.91 -4.23 -14.54
N GLY A 386 4.52 -4.23 -15.73
CA GLY A 386 4.68 -5.44 -16.54
C GLY A 386 4.10 -5.33 -17.95
N PHE A 387 3.60 -4.14 -18.31
CA PHE A 387 3.10 -3.88 -19.65
C PHE A 387 4.24 -3.82 -20.68
N ASN A 388 3.95 -4.26 -21.91
CA ASN A 388 4.80 -4.01 -23.06
C ASN A 388 4.46 -2.63 -23.64
N VAL A 389 5.34 -1.65 -23.46
CA VAL A 389 5.07 -0.23 -23.74
C VAL A 389 5.88 0.26 -24.93
N GLU A 390 5.19 0.89 -25.87
CA GLU A 390 5.75 1.65 -26.97
C GLU A 390 5.44 3.14 -26.79
N MET A 391 6.48 3.98 -26.84
CA MET A 391 6.36 5.43 -26.64
C MET A 391 6.26 6.13 -28.00
N ASN A 392 5.35 7.09 -28.13
CA ASN A 392 5.10 7.88 -29.33
C ASN A 392 5.03 7.03 -30.62
N PRO A 393 4.18 5.98 -30.66
CA PRO A 393 3.99 5.17 -31.85
C PRO A 393 3.40 6.01 -32.99
N LYS A 394 3.87 5.78 -34.21
CA LYS A 394 3.31 6.45 -35.40
C LYS A 394 1.96 5.82 -35.79
N PRO A 395 0.90 6.59 -36.05
CA PRO A 395 -0.40 6.03 -36.43
C PRO A 395 -0.35 5.27 -37.75
N THR A 396 -1.35 4.44 -38.01
CA THR A 396 -1.48 3.69 -39.29
C THR A 396 -1.98 4.56 -40.44
N SER A 397 -2.63 5.69 -40.14
CA SER A 397 -3.09 6.70 -41.09
C SER A 397 -2.02 7.78 -41.34
N ASP A 398 -2.07 8.46 -42.50
CA ASP A 398 -1.19 9.60 -42.85
C ASP A 398 -1.45 10.87 -42.00
N GLU A 399 -2.14 10.74 -40.85
CA GLU A 399 -2.50 11.85 -39.97
C GLU A 399 -1.35 12.23 -39.01
N LYS A 400 -1.38 13.49 -38.54
CA LYS A 400 -0.31 14.09 -37.70
C LYS A 400 -0.53 13.96 -36.19
N THR A 401 -1.63 13.36 -35.73
CA THR A 401 -1.95 13.25 -34.31
C THR A 401 -1.44 11.93 -33.74
N GLU A 402 -0.46 12.02 -32.85
CA GLU A 402 0.20 10.87 -32.22
C GLU A 402 -0.29 10.70 -30.76
N ILE A 403 -0.55 9.46 -30.35
CA ILE A 403 -0.74 9.11 -28.94
C ILE A 403 0.63 9.00 -28.27
N GLU A 404 0.69 9.40 -27.00
CA GLU A 404 1.91 9.42 -26.23
C GLU A 404 2.40 8.00 -25.89
N ILE A 405 1.47 7.10 -25.54
CA ILE A 405 1.79 5.76 -25.04
C ILE A 405 0.85 4.72 -25.64
N LEU A 406 1.41 3.64 -26.19
CA LEU A 406 0.67 2.44 -26.59
C LEU A 406 1.22 1.24 -25.85
N VAL A 407 0.30 0.47 -25.29
CA VAL A 407 0.57 -0.77 -24.59
C VAL A 407 0.14 -1.94 -25.46
N LYS A 408 1.05 -2.89 -25.71
CA LYS A 408 0.78 -4.14 -26.44
C LYS A 408 0.27 -5.20 -25.46
N LEU A 409 -0.94 -5.71 -25.70
CA LEU A 409 -1.60 -6.72 -24.88
C LEU A 409 -1.67 -8.05 -25.65
N GLY A 410 -0.89 -9.03 -25.20
CA GLY A 410 -0.75 -10.31 -25.91
C GLY A 410 -0.27 -10.11 -27.35
N ASP A 411 -0.86 -10.84 -28.30
CA ASP A 411 -0.53 -10.74 -29.73
C ASP A 411 -1.52 -9.89 -30.54
N LYS A 412 -2.72 -9.67 -30.01
CA LYS A 412 -3.84 -9.14 -30.81
C LYS A 412 -4.40 -7.82 -30.33
N LEU A 413 -4.12 -7.41 -29.09
CA LEU A 413 -4.78 -6.26 -28.50
C LEU A 413 -3.78 -5.14 -28.18
N SER A 414 -4.31 -3.92 -28.09
CA SER A 414 -3.58 -2.74 -27.63
C SER A 414 -4.40 -1.92 -26.65
N PHE A 415 -3.69 -1.16 -25.81
CA PHE A 415 -4.24 -0.20 -24.86
C PHE A 415 -3.53 1.13 -25.06
N ILE A 416 -4.26 2.13 -25.50
CA ILE A 416 -3.72 3.47 -25.76
C ILE A 416 -3.89 4.35 -24.52
N ILE A 417 -2.86 5.13 -24.17
CA ILE A 417 -2.86 5.96 -22.96
C ILE A 417 -2.38 7.35 -23.32
N ASP A 418 -3.17 8.34 -22.90
CA ASP A 418 -2.87 9.75 -23.01
C ASP A 418 -2.45 10.30 -21.63
N ALA A 419 -1.20 10.74 -21.51
CA ALA A 419 -0.63 11.26 -20.27
C ALA A 419 -0.74 12.79 -20.22
N LYS A 420 -1.64 13.32 -19.39
CA LYS A 420 -1.99 14.75 -19.34
C LYS A 420 -1.48 15.45 -18.08
N MET A 421 -0.50 16.34 -18.26
CA MET A 421 0.16 17.07 -17.16
C MET A 421 -0.49 18.45 -16.87
N TYR A 422 -1.82 18.51 -16.75
CA TYR A 422 -2.53 19.74 -16.38
C TYR A 422 -2.27 20.11 -14.91
N ARG A 423 -2.24 21.41 -14.58
CA ARG A 423 -2.25 21.92 -13.19
C ARG A 423 -3.14 23.19 -13.13
N PRO A 424 -4.07 23.34 -12.16
CA PRO A 424 -4.32 22.49 -10.99
C PRO A 424 -5.33 21.36 -11.23
N LYS A 425 -6.03 21.36 -12.37
CA LYS A 425 -7.12 20.41 -12.66
C LYS A 425 -7.12 19.99 -14.13
N PHE A 426 -7.33 18.70 -14.40
CA PHE A 426 -7.54 18.12 -15.73
C PHE A 426 -9.04 17.98 -16.05
N PRO A 427 -9.63 18.83 -16.91
CA PRO A 427 -10.99 18.62 -17.37
C PRO A 427 -11.01 17.68 -18.59
N LEU A 428 -11.66 16.52 -18.48
CA LEU A 428 -11.98 15.69 -19.65
C LEU A 428 -13.12 16.33 -20.44
N ALA A 429 -12.78 17.39 -21.18
CA ALA A 429 -13.72 18.23 -21.92
C ALA A 429 -14.17 17.59 -23.24
N ALA A 430 -15.24 18.14 -23.85
CA ALA A 430 -15.86 17.56 -25.05
C ALA A 430 -14.90 17.44 -26.25
N ASN A 431 -13.93 18.35 -26.38
CA ASN A 431 -12.91 18.27 -27.41
C ASN A 431 -11.97 17.06 -27.21
N LEU A 432 -11.52 16.78 -25.98
CA LEU A 432 -10.67 15.62 -25.67
C LEU A 432 -11.43 14.30 -25.85
N VAL A 433 -12.73 14.30 -25.52
CA VAL A 433 -13.63 13.17 -25.78
C VAL A 433 -13.70 12.85 -27.27
N SER A 434 -13.94 13.87 -28.10
CA SER A 434 -13.95 13.72 -29.55
C SER A 434 -12.59 13.28 -30.09
N HIS A 435 -11.49 13.85 -29.58
CA HIS A 435 -10.14 13.50 -30.01
C HIS A 435 -9.81 12.03 -29.72
N MET A 436 -10.06 11.55 -28.51
CA MET A 436 -9.83 10.14 -28.17
C MET A 436 -10.73 9.19 -28.98
N ALA A 437 -12.02 9.51 -29.09
CA ALA A 437 -13.00 8.62 -29.73
C ALA A 437 -12.91 8.58 -31.26
N SER A 438 -12.61 9.72 -31.89
CA SER A 438 -12.72 9.89 -33.33
C SER A 438 -11.37 10.01 -34.04
N GLU A 439 -10.28 10.30 -33.33
CA GLU A 439 -8.93 10.37 -33.91
C GLU A 439 -8.06 9.25 -33.35
N TYR A 440 -7.77 9.23 -32.05
CA TYR A 440 -6.83 8.26 -31.48
C TYR A 440 -7.29 6.81 -31.64
N ILE A 441 -8.49 6.44 -31.15
CA ILE A 441 -8.94 5.05 -31.25
C ILE A 441 -8.94 4.54 -32.71
N PRO A 442 -9.53 5.25 -33.68
CA PRO A 442 -9.50 4.82 -35.08
C PRO A 442 -8.09 4.78 -35.70
N ASN A 443 -7.23 5.76 -35.42
CA ASN A 443 -5.88 5.85 -36.02
C ASN A 443 -4.89 4.78 -35.51
N TYR A 444 -5.19 4.18 -34.35
CA TYR A 444 -4.39 3.08 -33.78
C TYR A 444 -5.07 1.72 -33.91
N GLU A 445 -6.27 1.65 -34.49
CA GLU A 445 -6.90 0.38 -34.85
C GLU A 445 -6.08 -0.30 -35.96
N GLY A 446 -5.64 -1.54 -35.69
CA GLY A 446 -4.78 -2.30 -36.61
C GLY A 446 -3.29 -1.97 -36.52
N TYR A 447 -2.87 -1.08 -35.59
CA TYR A 447 -1.46 -0.78 -35.38
C TYR A 447 -0.67 -2.03 -34.99
N ASP A 448 0.40 -2.36 -35.72
CA ASP A 448 1.19 -3.59 -35.50
C ASP A 448 0.31 -4.86 -35.51
N ASN A 449 -0.73 -4.89 -36.38
CA ASN A 449 -1.75 -5.94 -36.46
C ASN A 449 -2.55 -6.16 -35.16
N ARG A 450 -2.69 -5.12 -34.33
CA ARG A 450 -3.40 -5.18 -33.05
C ARG A 450 -4.62 -4.30 -33.05
N GLU A 451 -5.63 -4.75 -32.34
CA GLU A 451 -6.90 -4.08 -32.20
C GLU A 451 -6.97 -3.32 -30.86
N VAL A 452 -7.51 -2.10 -30.87
CA VAL A 452 -7.62 -1.29 -29.65
C VAL A 452 -8.69 -1.88 -28.75
N ALA A 453 -8.30 -2.31 -27.55
CA ALA A 453 -9.20 -2.88 -26.54
C ALA A 453 -9.56 -1.87 -25.44
N TYR A 454 -8.61 -1.01 -25.09
CA TYR A 454 -8.76 -0.05 -24.00
C TYR A 454 -8.19 1.31 -24.37
N PHE A 455 -8.71 2.36 -23.71
CA PHE A 455 -8.12 3.69 -23.74
C PHE A 455 -7.95 4.23 -22.32
N GLY A 456 -7.04 5.18 -22.11
CA GLY A 456 -6.75 5.65 -20.76
C GLY A 456 -6.23 7.07 -20.70
N TYR A 457 -6.44 7.70 -19.55
CA TYR A 457 -5.82 8.96 -19.19
C TYR A 457 -5.03 8.84 -17.90
N VAL A 458 -3.80 9.36 -17.88
CA VAL A 458 -2.99 9.47 -16.66
C VAL A 458 -2.69 10.93 -16.38
N THR A 459 -2.90 11.40 -15.15
CA THR A 459 -2.66 12.81 -14.80
C THR A 459 -2.09 12.99 -13.39
N VAL A 460 -1.36 14.09 -13.15
CA VAL A 460 -0.90 14.50 -11.81
C VAL A 460 -1.90 15.38 -11.06
N ALA A 461 -2.90 15.91 -11.76
CA ALA A 461 -3.88 16.83 -11.16
C ALA A 461 -5.19 16.14 -10.80
N ALA A 462 -6.00 16.82 -9.98
CA ALA A 462 -7.41 16.45 -9.82
C ALA A 462 -8.13 16.57 -11.17
N TRP A 463 -9.24 15.85 -11.39
CA TRP A 463 -9.98 15.90 -12.66
C TRP A 463 -11.46 16.26 -12.51
N SER A 464 -12.12 16.42 -13.65
CA SER A 464 -13.57 16.37 -13.77
C SER A 464 -13.99 15.79 -15.12
N GLY A 465 -15.22 15.31 -15.20
CA GLY A 465 -15.77 14.78 -16.44
C GLY A 465 -15.62 13.27 -16.58
N GLU A 466 -15.49 12.51 -15.49
CA GLU A 466 -15.38 11.04 -15.51
C GLU A 466 -16.50 10.35 -16.31
N LYS A 467 -17.73 10.88 -16.26
CA LYS A 467 -18.88 10.39 -17.05
C LYS A 467 -18.64 10.44 -18.56
N ASN A 468 -17.64 11.19 -19.01
CA ASN A 468 -17.28 11.28 -20.41
C ASN A 468 -16.46 10.09 -20.90
N LEU A 469 -15.88 9.25 -20.02
CA LEU A 469 -15.27 7.98 -20.43
C LEU A 469 -16.31 7.10 -21.14
N GLU A 470 -17.50 6.95 -20.56
CA GLU A 470 -18.61 6.22 -21.19
C GLU A 470 -19.05 6.83 -22.53
N LYS A 471 -18.95 8.17 -22.67
CA LYS A 471 -19.23 8.84 -23.95
C LYS A 471 -18.18 8.50 -25.01
N ILE A 472 -16.90 8.42 -24.65
CA ILE A 472 -15.82 7.99 -25.55
C ILE A 472 -16.13 6.58 -26.04
N SER A 473 -16.42 5.61 -25.15
CA SER A 473 -16.81 4.25 -25.55
C SER A 473 -18.00 4.21 -26.50
N LYS A 474 -19.05 5.01 -26.22
CA LYS A 474 -20.25 5.09 -27.08
C LYS A 474 -19.95 5.67 -28.46
N LEU A 475 -19.05 6.64 -28.55
CA LEU A 475 -18.63 7.23 -29.82
C LEU A 475 -17.71 6.29 -30.60
N ALA A 476 -16.74 5.65 -29.92
CA ALA A 476 -15.85 4.66 -30.52
C ALA A 476 -16.62 3.50 -31.14
N LYS A 477 -17.71 3.04 -30.50
CA LYS A 477 -18.61 2.01 -31.06
C LYS A 477 -19.28 2.41 -32.39
N ARG A 478 -19.36 3.71 -32.72
CA ARG A 478 -19.85 4.13 -34.04
C ARG A 478 -18.80 3.92 -35.14
N ALA A 479 -17.53 4.06 -34.80
CA ALA A 479 -16.41 3.83 -35.70
C ALA A 479 -16.06 2.33 -35.81
N ILE A 480 -16.15 1.60 -34.69
CA ILE A 480 -15.83 0.17 -34.58
C ILE A 480 -17.02 -0.56 -33.92
N PRO A 481 -18.07 -0.91 -34.67
CA PRO A 481 -19.32 -1.45 -34.12
C PRO A 481 -19.18 -2.78 -33.37
N GLU A 482 -18.21 -3.59 -33.79
CA GLU A 482 -18.02 -4.97 -33.34
C GLU A 482 -17.33 -5.09 -31.97
N ARG A 483 -16.78 -3.99 -31.42
CA ARG A 483 -15.99 -4.03 -30.16
C ARG A 483 -16.48 -3.03 -29.12
N GLU A 484 -16.43 -3.44 -27.86
CA GLU A 484 -16.64 -2.58 -26.71
C GLU A 484 -15.28 -2.10 -26.15
N ILE A 485 -14.89 -0.87 -26.49
CA ILE A 485 -13.62 -0.28 -26.05
C ILE A 485 -13.87 0.51 -24.76
N LYS A 486 -13.26 0.11 -23.65
CA LYS A 486 -13.47 0.70 -22.32
C LYS A 486 -12.31 1.58 -21.88
N GLY A 487 -12.64 2.60 -21.09
CA GLY A 487 -11.73 3.63 -20.62
C GLY A 487 -11.31 3.47 -19.16
N ILE A 488 -10.17 4.03 -18.80
CA ILE A 488 -9.79 4.27 -17.40
C ILE A 488 -9.16 5.66 -17.25
N MET A 489 -9.32 6.30 -16.09
CA MET A 489 -8.59 7.52 -15.77
C MET A 489 -7.93 7.40 -14.41
N LEU A 490 -6.63 7.69 -14.34
CA LEU A 490 -5.80 7.43 -13.17
C LEU A 490 -5.00 8.66 -12.78
N SER A 491 -4.80 8.85 -11.48
CA SER A 491 -3.73 9.73 -11.02
C SER A 491 -2.37 9.03 -11.13
N ALA A 492 -1.30 9.79 -11.36
CA ALA A 492 0.08 9.29 -11.27
C ALA A 492 0.37 8.59 -9.93
N ASN A 493 -0.26 9.08 -8.85
CA ASN A 493 -0.21 8.46 -7.52
C ASN A 493 -0.85 7.07 -7.49
N VAL A 494 -1.95 6.84 -8.22
CA VAL A 494 -2.60 5.52 -8.30
C VAL A 494 -1.71 4.53 -9.05
N MET A 495 -1.08 4.96 -10.14
CA MET A 495 -0.13 4.13 -10.90
C MET A 495 1.04 3.66 -10.03
N LEU A 496 1.70 4.60 -9.34
CA LEU A 496 2.76 4.27 -8.38
C LEU A 496 2.24 3.42 -7.23
N GLY A 497 1.08 3.74 -6.68
CA GLY A 497 0.48 3.00 -5.56
C GLY A 497 0.15 1.56 -5.91
N TYR A 498 -0.32 1.30 -7.13
CA TYR A 498 -0.57 -0.05 -7.62
C TYR A 498 0.74 -0.83 -7.76
N LEU A 499 1.77 -0.23 -8.35
CA LEU A 499 3.09 -0.84 -8.45
C LEU A 499 3.71 -1.12 -7.06
N ASP A 500 3.62 -0.17 -6.13
CA ASP A 500 4.04 -0.32 -4.72
C ASP A 500 3.31 -1.50 -4.06
N TYR A 501 1.98 -1.59 -4.24
CA TYR A 501 1.18 -2.71 -3.75
C TYR A 501 1.66 -4.05 -4.31
N CYS A 502 1.91 -4.13 -5.62
CA CYS A 502 2.43 -5.36 -6.23
C CYS A 502 3.80 -5.75 -5.68
N ILE A 503 4.71 -4.80 -5.50
CA ILE A 503 6.05 -5.04 -4.94
C ILE A 503 5.96 -5.48 -3.47
N ASP A 504 5.19 -4.76 -2.65
CA ASP A 504 5.01 -5.06 -1.23
C ASP A 504 4.41 -6.46 -1.02
N ASN A 505 3.45 -6.87 -1.87
CA ASN A 505 2.81 -8.18 -1.81
C ASN A 505 3.54 -9.29 -2.60
N GLY A 506 4.62 -8.95 -3.32
CA GLY A 506 5.45 -9.95 -3.99
C GLY A 506 4.82 -10.55 -5.23
N ILE A 507 3.93 -9.80 -5.86
CA ILE A 507 3.27 -10.19 -7.09
C ILE A 507 4.31 -10.18 -8.22
N PRO A 508 4.57 -11.34 -8.87
CA PRO A 508 5.48 -11.42 -10.00
C PRO A 508 5.06 -10.48 -11.13
N LYS A 509 6.03 -9.89 -11.84
CA LYS A 509 5.78 -8.88 -12.89
C LYS A 509 4.74 -9.32 -13.94
N HIS A 510 4.76 -10.58 -14.35
CA HIS A 510 3.83 -11.12 -15.34
C HIS A 510 2.38 -11.24 -14.81
N ASP A 511 2.20 -11.32 -13.49
CA ASP A 511 0.88 -11.46 -12.84
C ASP A 511 0.21 -10.12 -12.50
N ARG A 512 0.94 -9.00 -12.62
CA ARG A 512 0.46 -7.66 -12.23
C ARG A 512 -0.46 -7.03 -13.28
N VAL A 513 -0.37 -7.45 -14.54
CA VAL A 513 -1.09 -6.82 -15.66
C VAL A 513 -2.57 -7.17 -15.64
N GLU A 514 -2.89 -8.44 -15.47
CA GLU A 514 -4.28 -8.94 -15.56
C GLU A 514 -5.21 -8.27 -14.53
N PRO A 515 -4.86 -8.17 -13.23
CA PRO A 515 -5.72 -7.48 -12.26
C PRO A 515 -5.90 -6.00 -12.59
N PHE A 516 -4.89 -5.34 -13.18
CA PHE A 516 -5.02 -3.94 -13.60
C PHE A 516 -6.03 -3.78 -14.74
N LEU A 517 -5.99 -4.67 -15.74
CA LEU A 517 -6.93 -4.65 -16.87
C LEU A 517 -8.38 -4.86 -16.43
N GLN A 518 -8.60 -5.69 -15.40
CA GLN A 518 -9.92 -5.94 -14.81
C GLN A 518 -10.58 -4.69 -14.21
N ALA A 519 -9.80 -3.66 -13.85
CA ALA A 519 -10.35 -2.40 -13.36
C ALA A 519 -10.86 -1.46 -14.46
N ILE A 520 -10.60 -1.76 -15.74
CA ILE A 520 -10.91 -0.88 -16.87
C ILE A 520 -12.39 -0.99 -17.24
N GLU A 521 -13.23 -0.20 -16.55
CA GLU A 521 -14.69 -0.18 -16.74
C GLU A 521 -15.27 1.23 -16.87
N ASN A 522 -14.65 2.13 -17.65
CA ASN A 522 -15.05 3.53 -17.78
C ASN A 522 -15.10 4.28 -16.43
N LYS A 523 -14.16 3.94 -15.54
CA LYS A 523 -14.04 4.50 -14.19
C LYS A 523 -12.77 5.33 -14.05
N ALA A 524 -12.81 6.25 -13.09
CA ALA A 524 -11.67 7.04 -12.67
C ALA A 524 -11.27 6.67 -11.24
N PHE A 525 -9.96 6.59 -10.95
CA PHE A 525 -9.45 6.22 -9.64
C PHE A 525 -8.47 7.27 -9.14
N SER A 526 -8.85 7.97 -8.08
CA SER A 526 -8.06 9.03 -7.46
C SER A 526 -7.08 8.52 -6.41
N THR A 527 -7.42 7.39 -5.79
CA THR A 527 -6.59 6.69 -4.82
C THR A 527 -6.38 5.23 -5.22
N VAL A 528 -5.24 4.66 -4.82
CA VAL A 528 -4.96 3.23 -5.04
C VAL A 528 -5.98 2.32 -4.33
N GLY A 529 -6.50 2.75 -3.18
CA GLY A 529 -7.52 1.97 -2.46
C GLY A 529 -8.82 1.82 -3.23
N GLU A 530 -9.24 2.83 -4.01
CA GLU A 530 -10.39 2.73 -4.91
C GLU A 530 -10.15 1.71 -6.03
N LEU A 531 -8.96 1.78 -6.66
CA LEU A 531 -8.55 0.86 -7.72
C LEU A 531 -8.57 -0.59 -7.20
N LEU A 532 -7.86 -0.87 -6.10
CA LEU A 532 -7.76 -2.21 -5.54
C LEU A 532 -9.13 -2.77 -5.15
N ARG A 533 -9.99 -1.98 -4.47
CA ARG A 533 -11.35 -2.43 -4.15
C ARG A 533 -12.13 -2.84 -5.39
N ASN A 534 -11.97 -2.11 -6.50
CA ASN A 534 -12.62 -2.47 -7.75
C ASN A 534 -12.03 -3.77 -8.35
N ILE A 535 -10.71 -3.93 -8.38
CA ILE A 535 -10.05 -5.18 -8.81
C ILE A 535 -10.56 -6.38 -8.01
N HIS A 536 -10.56 -6.29 -6.68
CA HIS A 536 -11.05 -7.36 -5.80
C HIS A 536 -12.55 -7.65 -5.99
N SER A 537 -13.36 -6.62 -6.29
CA SER A 537 -14.78 -6.82 -6.60
C SER A 537 -15.03 -7.53 -7.93
N VAL A 538 -14.07 -7.50 -8.87
CA VAL A 538 -14.20 -8.14 -10.18
C VAL A 538 -13.82 -9.63 -10.14
N LYS A 539 -12.94 -10.04 -9.21
CA LYS A 539 -12.48 -11.44 -9.05
C LYS A 539 -13.58 -12.38 -8.55
N PHE A 540 -14.39 -11.96 -7.57
CA PHE A 540 -15.54 -12.72 -7.09
C PHE A 540 -16.80 -12.32 -7.87
N ALA A 541 -17.32 -13.24 -8.69
CA ALA A 541 -18.57 -13.03 -9.40
C ALA A 541 -19.72 -13.58 -8.55
N ASP A 542 -20.44 -12.71 -7.86
CA ASP A 542 -21.58 -13.12 -7.03
C ASP A 542 -22.79 -13.54 -7.90
N CYS A 543 -23.80 -14.19 -7.30
CA CYS A 543 -25.09 -14.45 -7.91
C CYS A 543 -26.15 -13.43 -7.44
N GLU A 544 -27.26 -13.33 -8.15
CA GLU A 544 -28.31 -12.33 -7.83
C GLU A 544 -29.25 -12.78 -6.70
N TYR A 545 -29.45 -14.09 -6.52
CA TYR A 545 -30.29 -14.64 -5.46
C TYR A 545 -29.55 -14.72 -4.13
N ASP A 546 -30.22 -14.30 -3.06
CA ASP A 546 -29.71 -14.28 -1.68
C ASP A 546 -30.24 -15.45 -0.82
N ASP A 547 -30.77 -16.51 -1.46
CA ASP A 547 -31.23 -17.71 -0.75
C ASP A 547 -30.15 -18.79 -0.76
N SER A 548 -29.51 -18.98 0.40
CA SER A 548 -28.43 -19.97 0.58
C SER A 548 -28.79 -21.41 0.20
N ALA A 549 -30.07 -21.80 0.23
CA ALA A 549 -30.50 -23.15 -0.12
C ALA A 549 -30.56 -23.37 -1.64
N VAL A 550 -30.68 -22.28 -2.41
CA VAL A 550 -30.79 -22.30 -3.87
C VAL A 550 -29.46 -21.91 -4.52
N SER A 551 -28.78 -20.91 -3.96
CA SER A 551 -27.55 -20.36 -4.50
C SER A 551 -26.36 -21.29 -4.31
N GLU A 552 -25.49 -21.33 -5.32
CA GLU A 552 -24.33 -22.22 -5.41
C GLU A 552 -23.06 -21.39 -5.56
N LEU A 553 -21.98 -21.79 -4.88
CA LEU A 553 -20.65 -21.20 -5.06
C LEU A 553 -19.73 -22.20 -5.76
N TYR A 554 -19.19 -21.82 -6.91
CA TYR A 554 -18.12 -22.56 -7.57
C TYR A 554 -16.77 -21.97 -7.18
N ILE A 555 -15.93 -22.80 -6.54
CA ILE A 555 -14.52 -22.51 -6.32
C ILE A 555 -13.75 -23.13 -7.48
N VAL A 556 -13.09 -22.28 -8.25
CA VAL A 556 -12.48 -22.68 -9.53
C VAL A 556 -10.96 -22.51 -9.49
N ASP A 557 -10.26 -23.46 -10.12
CA ASP A 557 -8.79 -23.45 -10.21
C ASP A 557 -8.29 -22.40 -11.22
N GLY A 558 -7.80 -21.28 -10.70
CA GLY A 558 -7.21 -20.19 -11.45
C GLY A 558 -8.21 -19.26 -12.15
N ASN A 559 -7.70 -18.09 -12.56
CA ASN A 559 -8.50 -17.07 -13.23
C ASN A 559 -8.97 -17.50 -14.62
N PHE A 560 -8.24 -18.41 -15.31
CA PHE A 560 -8.62 -18.91 -16.62
C PHE A 560 -9.93 -19.70 -16.56
N VAL A 561 -9.98 -20.73 -15.72
CA VAL A 561 -11.20 -21.53 -15.49
C VAL A 561 -12.31 -20.64 -14.93
N GLY A 562 -11.97 -19.69 -14.06
CA GLY A 562 -12.94 -18.71 -13.56
C GLY A 562 -13.55 -17.80 -14.61
N GLY A 563 -12.77 -17.37 -15.61
CA GLY A 563 -13.28 -16.62 -16.74
C GLY A 563 -14.29 -17.44 -17.56
N LEU A 564 -13.96 -18.71 -17.84
CA LEU A 564 -14.84 -19.63 -18.57
C LEU A 564 -16.13 -19.93 -17.77
N ALA A 565 -16.01 -20.29 -16.51
CA ALA A 565 -17.14 -20.57 -15.64
C ALA A 565 -18.06 -19.35 -15.50
N LYS A 566 -17.49 -18.15 -15.37
CA LYS A 566 -18.26 -16.89 -15.31
C LYS A 566 -19.08 -16.63 -16.58
N GLN A 567 -18.59 -17.02 -17.74
CA GLN A 567 -19.31 -16.90 -19.02
C GLN A 567 -20.44 -17.92 -19.16
N CYS A 568 -20.28 -19.11 -18.57
CA CYS A 568 -21.20 -20.23 -18.75
C CYS A 568 -22.30 -20.28 -17.68
N ARG A 569 -22.05 -19.76 -16.48
CA ARG A 569 -22.94 -19.88 -15.31
C ARG A 569 -24.34 -19.33 -15.56
N ASP A 570 -25.28 -19.80 -14.74
CA ASP A 570 -26.52 -19.06 -14.47
C ASP A 570 -26.22 -17.96 -13.42
N PRO A 571 -26.16 -16.66 -13.78
CA PRO A 571 -25.80 -15.60 -12.85
C PRO A 571 -26.87 -15.36 -11.78
N HIS A 572 -28.10 -15.88 -11.95
CA HIS A 572 -29.12 -15.74 -10.93
C HIS A 572 -28.76 -16.56 -9.70
N ILE A 573 -28.26 -17.79 -9.87
CA ILE A 573 -28.08 -18.75 -8.77
C ILE A 573 -26.63 -19.23 -8.56
N GLN A 574 -25.70 -19.00 -9.49
CA GLN A 574 -24.33 -19.52 -9.40
C GLN A 574 -23.30 -18.40 -9.24
N ALA A 575 -22.58 -18.39 -8.12
CA ALA A 575 -21.44 -17.53 -7.85
C ALA A 575 -20.11 -18.22 -8.24
N ILE A 576 -19.11 -17.46 -8.70
CA ILE A 576 -17.80 -17.98 -9.11
C ILE A 576 -16.70 -17.28 -8.30
N LEU A 577 -15.85 -18.08 -7.66
CA LEU A 577 -14.65 -17.63 -6.94
C LEU A 577 -13.39 -18.32 -7.49
N PRO A 578 -12.58 -17.62 -8.30
CA PRO A 578 -11.29 -18.10 -8.78
C PRO A 578 -10.23 -18.03 -7.67
N LEU A 579 -9.56 -19.16 -7.41
CA LEU A 579 -8.44 -19.28 -6.46
C LEU A 579 -7.23 -19.90 -7.15
N SER A 580 -6.03 -19.52 -6.74
CA SER A 580 -4.77 -20.07 -7.26
C SER A 580 -4.22 -21.23 -6.42
N GLY A 581 -4.97 -21.65 -5.39
CA GLY A 581 -4.60 -22.78 -4.55
C GLY A 581 -3.50 -22.45 -3.54
N LYS A 582 -3.37 -21.18 -3.12
CA LYS A 582 -2.35 -20.74 -2.14
C LYS A 582 -3.01 -20.42 -0.80
N LEU A 583 -3.56 -21.45 -0.15
CA LEU A 583 -4.19 -21.35 1.17
C LEU A 583 -3.25 -21.84 2.26
N LEU A 584 -3.32 -21.23 3.46
CA LEU A 584 -2.61 -21.77 4.62
C LEU A 584 -3.14 -23.14 4.96
N THR A 585 -2.18 -24.02 5.20
CA THR A 585 -2.32 -25.27 5.90
C THR A 585 -1.15 -25.24 6.89
N ASP A 586 -1.35 -25.47 8.19
CA ASP A 586 -0.42 -25.13 9.28
C ASP A 586 1.02 -25.73 9.20
N GLU A 587 1.43 -26.36 8.10
CA GLU A 587 2.68 -27.10 7.94
C GLU A 587 3.74 -26.44 7.04
N GLU A 588 3.39 -25.41 6.24
CA GLU A 588 4.39 -24.61 5.50
C GLU A 588 5.11 -23.56 6.39
N ASP A 589 4.68 -23.43 7.65
CA ASP A 589 4.69 -22.13 8.35
C ASP A 589 5.94 -21.88 9.24
N SER A 590 7.11 -22.33 8.78
CA SER A 590 8.39 -21.79 9.28
C SER A 590 9.19 -21.02 8.22
N GLN A 591 8.85 -21.15 6.92
CA GLN A 591 9.57 -20.49 5.84
C GLN A 591 8.68 -19.65 4.88
N ASN A 592 7.37 -19.92 4.79
CA ASN A 592 6.48 -19.27 3.80
C ASN A 592 5.30 -18.48 4.39
N GLN A 593 5.56 -17.63 5.39
CA GLN A 593 4.57 -16.74 6.02
C GLN A 593 3.99 -15.63 5.09
N ILE A 594 4.20 -15.70 3.77
CA ILE A 594 4.00 -14.60 2.80
C ILE A 594 2.79 -14.82 1.87
N TYR A 595 2.25 -16.03 1.70
CA TYR A 595 1.31 -16.30 0.58
C TYR A 595 -0.18 -16.42 0.91
N SER A 596 -0.63 -16.12 2.13
CA SER A 596 -1.93 -16.63 2.59
C SER A 596 -3.03 -15.65 2.96
N SER A 597 -2.80 -14.33 3.00
CA SER A 597 -3.82 -13.43 3.53
C SER A 597 -4.96 -13.12 2.56
N ASN A 598 -4.77 -13.27 1.24
CA ASN A 598 -5.73 -12.78 0.25
C ASN A 598 -6.76 -13.84 -0.17
N GLU A 599 -6.35 -15.09 -0.43
CA GLU A 599 -7.29 -16.15 -0.83
C GLU A 599 -8.18 -16.60 0.31
N GLU A 600 -7.62 -16.70 1.52
CA GLU A 600 -8.37 -16.94 2.76
C GLU A 600 -9.41 -15.83 2.99
N TYR A 601 -9.03 -14.57 2.78
CA TYR A 601 -9.94 -13.44 2.91
C TYR A 601 -11.08 -13.50 1.88
N GLU A 602 -10.79 -13.82 0.62
CA GLU A 602 -11.83 -13.93 -0.41
C GLU A 602 -12.76 -15.12 -0.16
N LEU A 603 -12.24 -16.28 0.30
CA LEU A 603 -13.07 -17.42 0.73
C LEU A 603 -13.99 -17.05 1.89
N LYS A 604 -13.42 -16.43 2.93
CA LYS A 604 -14.17 -15.97 4.10
C LYS A 604 -15.28 -14.99 3.72
N LYS A 605 -14.98 -14.07 2.80
CA LYS A 605 -15.93 -13.08 2.28
C LYS A 605 -17.01 -13.72 1.42
N ALA A 606 -16.65 -14.66 0.54
CA ALA A 606 -17.60 -15.35 -0.32
C ALA A 606 -18.57 -16.19 0.51
N ILE A 607 -18.06 -17.06 1.38
CA ILE A 607 -18.86 -18.02 2.16
C ILE A 607 -19.64 -17.34 3.29
N GLY A 608 -19.09 -16.27 3.89
CA GLY A 608 -19.79 -15.43 4.88
C GLY A 608 -19.79 -15.96 6.32
N THR A 609 -19.30 -17.18 6.57
CA THR A 609 -19.33 -17.84 7.88
C THR A 609 -18.26 -17.37 8.86
N GLY A 610 -17.18 -16.73 8.41
CA GLY A 610 -15.96 -16.62 9.20
C GLY A 610 -15.11 -17.90 9.13
N ILE A 611 -14.07 -17.99 9.97
CA ILE A 611 -13.12 -19.12 10.02
C ILE A 611 -12.74 -19.44 11.46
N ALA A 612 -12.37 -20.69 11.73
CA ALA A 612 -11.87 -21.18 13.03
C ALA A 612 -12.72 -20.67 14.21
N GLU A 613 -12.11 -19.97 15.18
CA GLU A 613 -12.78 -19.46 16.39
C GLU A 613 -13.94 -18.48 16.09
N GLY A 614 -13.92 -17.83 14.92
CA GLY A 614 -14.96 -16.89 14.48
C GLY A 614 -15.98 -17.48 13.50
N PHE A 615 -16.01 -18.80 13.33
CA PHE A 615 -16.88 -19.50 12.39
C PHE A 615 -18.32 -19.63 12.89
N ASP A 616 -19.29 -19.34 12.02
CA ASP A 616 -20.73 -19.38 12.29
C ASP A 616 -21.48 -19.88 11.04
N ILE A 617 -21.89 -21.15 11.05
CA ILE A 617 -22.57 -21.80 9.91
C ILE A 617 -23.92 -21.16 9.57
N SER A 618 -24.58 -20.48 10.52
CA SER A 618 -25.87 -19.84 10.28
C SER A 618 -25.80 -18.68 9.28
N LYS A 619 -24.58 -18.18 9.01
CA LYS A 619 -24.30 -17.11 8.06
C LYS A 619 -23.82 -17.61 6.71
N VAL A 620 -23.86 -18.93 6.47
CA VAL A 620 -23.44 -19.50 5.20
C VAL A 620 -24.27 -18.93 4.06
N ARG A 621 -23.60 -18.38 3.05
CA ARG A 621 -24.26 -17.78 1.89
C ARG A 621 -24.65 -18.78 0.82
N TYR A 622 -24.01 -19.96 0.81
CA TYR A 622 -24.23 -21.03 -0.17
C TYR A 622 -24.18 -22.38 0.53
N GLN A 623 -25.28 -23.13 0.52
CA GLN A 623 -25.34 -24.51 1.03
C GLN A 623 -24.81 -25.53 0.01
N LYS A 624 -24.46 -25.08 -1.20
CA LYS A 624 -23.73 -25.87 -2.19
C LYS A 624 -22.47 -25.13 -2.60
N ILE A 625 -21.33 -25.62 -2.14
CA ILE A 625 -19.99 -25.14 -2.46
C ILE A 625 -19.32 -26.22 -3.33
N ILE A 626 -19.14 -25.93 -4.60
CA ILE A 626 -18.70 -26.87 -5.62
C ILE A 626 -17.26 -26.54 -6.03
N ILE A 627 -16.35 -27.49 -5.86
CA ILE A 627 -14.95 -27.36 -6.31
C ILE A 627 -14.88 -27.84 -7.77
N LEU A 628 -14.46 -26.96 -8.66
CA LEU A 628 -14.32 -27.21 -10.10
C LEU A 628 -12.85 -27.03 -10.50
N SER A 629 -12.24 -28.12 -10.94
CA SER A 629 -10.81 -28.23 -11.27
C SER A 629 -10.62 -29.21 -12.42
N ASP A 630 -9.49 -29.17 -13.10
CA ASP A 630 -9.18 -30.14 -14.17
C ASP A 630 -9.14 -31.59 -13.66
N ALA A 631 -9.46 -32.53 -14.55
CA ALA A 631 -9.40 -33.97 -14.33
C ALA A 631 -7.96 -34.52 -14.46
N ASP A 632 -6.98 -33.82 -13.89
CA ASP A 632 -5.57 -34.19 -13.90
C ASP A 632 -4.93 -34.14 -12.50
N VAL A 633 -3.60 -34.29 -12.45
CA VAL A 633 -2.82 -34.26 -11.20
C VAL A 633 -2.78 -32.86 -10.56
N PHE A 634 -2.83 -31.78 -11.35
CA PHE A 634 -2.83 -30.42 -10.84
C PHE A 634 -4.17 -30.07 -10.20
N GLY A 635 -5.28 -30.43 -10.86
CA GLY A 635 -6.61 -30.31 -10.27
C GLY A 635 -6.77 -31.17 -9.01
N ALA A 636 -6.17 -32.36 -8.96
CA ALA A 636 -6.13 -33.16 -7.73
C ALA A 636 -5.39 -32.47 -6.58
N HIS A 637 -4.28 -31.81 -6.88
CA HIS A 637 -3.55 -31.01 -5.90
C HIS A 637 -4.38 -29.82 -5.40
N PHE A 638 -5.02 -29.06 -6.31
CA PHE A 638 -5.92 -27.96 -5.96
C PHE A 638 -7.05 -28.43 -5.05
N ARG A 639 -7.74 -29.52 -5.39
CA ARG A 639 -8.80 -30.11 -4.54
C ARG A 639 -8.28 -30.44 -3.15
N SER A 640 -7.10 -31.04 -3.05
CA SER A 640 -6.50 -31.42 -1.76
C SER A 640 -6.24 -30.20 -0.87
N ILE A 641 -5.77 -29.09 -1.43
CA ILE A 641 -5.54 -27.83 -0.70
C ILE A 641 -6.85 -27.25 -0.16
N ILE A 642 -7.88 -27.14 -1.01
CA ILE A 642 -9.18 -26.59 -0.61
C ILE A 642 -9.83 -27.47 0.47
N LEU A 643 -9.80 -28.80 0.31
CA LEU A 643 -10.35 -29.73 1.27
C LEU A 643 -9.60 -29.70 2.60
N THR A 644 -8.27 -29.63 2.57
CA THR A 644 -7.45 -29.47 3.77
C THR A 644 -7.81 -28.18 4.51
N PHE A 645 -7.93 -27.07 3.79
CA PHE A 645 -8.34 -25.79 4.37
C PHE A 645 -9.74 -25.86 5.01
N PHE A 646 -10.72 -26.44 4.31
CA PHE A 646 -12.06 -26.63 4.87
C PHE A 646 -12.06 -27.54 6.08
N TYR A 647 -11.31 -28.64 6.06
CA TYR A 647 -11.19 -29.55 7.17
C TYR A 647 -10.60 -28.87 8.42
N ARG A 648 -9.56 -28.05 8.24
CA ARG A 648 -8.86 -27.37 9.34
C ARG A 648 -9.61 -26.14 9.88
N TYR A 649 -10.19 -25.32 9.01
CA TYR A 649 -10.70 -23.99 9.40
C TYR A 649 -12.21 -23.76 9.21
N MET A 650 -12.89 -24.62 8.44
CA MET A 650 -14.33 -24.49 8.17
C MET A 650 -15.08 -25.83 8.31
N ARG A 651 -14.57 -26.75 9.15
CA ARG A 651 -15.07 -28.14 9.25
C ARG A 651 -16.58 -28.32 9.25
N PRO A 652 -17.38 -27.47 9.93
CA PRO A 652 -18.83 -27.65 9.95
C PRO A 652 -19.52 -27.60 8.57
N ILE A 653 -18.93 -26.97 7.55
CA ILE A 653 -19.52 -27.00 6.18
C ILE A 653 -19.39 -28.38 5.53
N LEU A 654 -18.33 -29.13 5.86
CA LEU A 654 -18.14 -30.52 5.43
C LEU A 654 -19.13 -31.42 6.17
N GLU A 655 -19.25 -31.25 7.49
CA GLU A 655 -20.19 -32.02 8.33
C GLU A 655 -21.66 -31.79 7.93
N ALA A 656 -22.00 -30.57 7.49
CA ALA A 656 -23.33 -30.25 6.96
C ALA A 656 -23.58 -30.78 5.53
N GLY A 657 -22.55 -31.34 4.89
CA GLY A 657 -22.63 -31.87 3.53
C GLY A 657 -22.74 -30.80 2.45
N TYR A 658 -22.22 -29.59 2.68
CA TYR A 658 -22.33 -28.48 1.72
C TYR A 658 -21.24 -28.47 0.65
N VAL A 659 -20.21 -29.30 0.77
CA VAL A 659 -19.06 -29.31 -0.16
C VAL A 659 -19.21 -30.42 -1.19
N TYR A 660 -18.99 -30.08 -2.45
CA TYR A 660 -19.09 -30.98 -3.59
C TYR A 660 -17.88 -30.83 -4.51
N ILE A 661 -17.58 -31.85 -5.31
CA ILE A 661 -16.60 -31.82 -6.40
C ILE A 661 -17.35 -32.02 -7.72
N ALA A 662 -17.16 -31.11 -8.67
CA ALA A 662 -17.69 -31.28 -10.01
C ALA A 662 -16.86 -32.29 -10.81
N LEU A 663 -17.54 -33.22 -11.48
CA LEU A 663 -16.91 -34.20 -12.36
C LEU A 663 -16.87 -33.65 -13.78
N GLN A 664 -15.70 -33.73 -14.39
CA GLN A 664 -15.48 -33.40 -15.79
C GLN A 664 -15.44 -34.69 -16.63
N PRO A 665 -16.10 -34.73 -17.81
CA PRO A 665 -15.98 -35.88 -18.69
C PRO A 665 -14.57 -35.94 -19.32
N LEU A 666 -14.04 -37.15 -19.46
CA LEU A 666 -12.74 -37.39 -20.11
C LEU A 666 -12.87 -37.50 -21.63
N TYR A 667 -14.04 -37.91 -22.12
CA TYR A 667 -14.29 -38.13 -23.54
C TYR A 667 -15.64 -37.55 -23.97
N LYS A 668 -15.67 -37.08 -25.22
CA LYS A 668 -16.90 -36.85 -25.98
C LYS A 668 -16.96 -37.82 -27.14
N VAL A 669 -18.06 -38.53 -27.27
CA VAL A 669 -18.37 -39.45 -28.36
C VAL A 669 -19.49 -38.85 -29.20
N GLN A 670 -19.21 -38.58 -30.48
CA GLN A 670 -20.18 -37.97 -31.38
C GLN A 670 -20.56 -38.92 -32.52
N HIS A 671 -21.86 -39.21 -32.62
CA HIS A 671 -22.49 -39.90 -33.74
C HIS A 671 -23.43 -38.94 -34.46
N ASP A 672 -23.03 -38.46 -35.65
CA ASP A 672 -23.76 -37.44 -36.41
C ASP A 672 -24.11 -36.22 -35.53
N LYS A 673 -25.39 -36.06 -35.16
CA LYS A 673 -25.88 -34.97 -34.29
C LYS A 673 -25.95 -35.32 -32.79
N HIS A 674 -25.83 -36.59 -32.42
CA HIS A 674 -25.90 -37.04 -31.02
C HIS A 674 -24.51 -36.96 -30.39
N CYS A 675 -24.42 -36.33 -29.22
CA CYS A 675 -23.20 -36.19 -28.44
C CYS A 675 -23.40 -36.84 -27.07
N ASN A 676 -22.57 -37.83 -26.74
CA ASN A 676 -22.52 -38.45 -25.43
C ASN A 676 -21.18 -38.11 -24.76
N TYR A 677 -21.16 -38.01 -23.43
CA TYR A 677 -19.96 -37.77 -22.65
C TYR A 677 -19.65 -38.99 -21.79
N ALA A 678 -18.37 -39.34 -21.66
CA ALA A 678 -17.90 -40.42 -20.79
C ALA A 678 -16.88 -39.88 -19.79
N TYR A 679 -17.03 -40.27 -18.53
CA TYR A 679 -16.20 -39.84 -17.39
C TYR A 679 -15.06 -40.80 -17.09
N ASN A 680 -15.08 -42.00 -17.68
CA ASN A 680 -14.02 -43.00 -17.56
C ASN A 680 -13.96 -43.90 -18.82
N GLU A 681 -12.90 -44.71 -18.92
CA GLU A 681 -12.73 -45.63 -20.05
C GLU A 681 -13.82 -46.70 -20.13
N LYS A 682 -14.40 -47.09 -19.00
CA LYS A 682 -15.46 -48.09 -18.96
C LYS A 682 -16.72 -47.55 -19.63
N GLU A 683 -17.16 -46.35 -19.26
CA GLU A 683 -18.28 -45.64 -19.89
C GLU A 683 -18.02 -45.38 -21.37
N LEU A 684 -16.78 -45.02 -21.74
CA LEU A 684 -16.42 -44.88 -23.16
C LEU A 684 -16.66 -46.18 -23.91
N ASN A 685 -16.18 -47.30 -23.38
CA ASN A 685 -16.38 -48.61 -24.00
C ASN A 685 -17.85 -49.04 -24.02
N GLU A 686 -18.64 -48.70 -22.99
CA GLU A 686 -20.08 -48.95 -22.98
C GLU A 686 -20.77 -48.20 -24.11
N ILE A 687 -20.49 -46.90 -24.27
CA ILE A 687 -21.03 -46.07 -25.37
C ILE A 687 -20.60 -46.61 -26.75
N LEU A 688 -19.35 -47.08 -26.88
CA LEU A 688 -18.83 -47.61 -28.15
C LEU A 688 -19.38 -49.00 -28.50
N ASN A 689 -19.80 -49.79 -27.52
CA ASN A 689 -20.34 -51.14 -27.71
C ASN A 689 -21.86 -51.14 -27.93
N GLU A 690 -22.54 -49.99 -27.81
CA GLU A 690 -23.95 -49.89 -28.16
C GLU A 690 -24.16 -50.18 -29.66
N PRO A 691 -25.07 -51.10 -30.03
CA PRO A 691 -25.29 -51.46 -31.42
C PRO A 691 -25.82 -50.27 -32.21
N SER A 692 -24.96 -49.72 -33.07
CA SER A 692 -25.23 -48.54 -33.88
C SER A 692 -25.20 -48.90 -35.38
N THR A 693 -26.19 -48.41 -36.12
CA THR A 693 -26.23 -48.50 -37.59
C THR A 693 -25.50 -47.34 -38.28
N GLN A 694 -24.86 -46.45 -37.49
CA GLN A 694 -24.20 -45.24 -37.95
C GLN A 694 -22.69 -45.44 -38.19
N PRO A 695 -22.04 -44.56 -38.97
CA PRO A 695 -20.58 -44.57 -39.12
C PRO A 695 -19.84 -44.47 -37.78
N SER A 696 -18.57 -44.88 -37.78
CA SER A 696 -17.70 -44.84 -36.60
C SER A 696 -17.75 -43.47 -35.91
N PRO A 697 -17.88 -43.42 -34.57
CA PRO A 697 -18.02 -42.16 -33.84
C PRO A 697 -16.74 -41.34 -33.90
N ILE A 698 -16.89 -40.03 -33.84
CA ILE A 698 -15.77 -39.11 -33.59
C ILE A 698 -15.58 -39.03 -32.08
N ILE A 699 -14.39 -39.43 -31.61
CA ILE A 699 -14.03 -39.39 -30.19
C ILE A 699 -13.07 -38.22 -29.96
N GLN A 700 -13.44 -37.29 -29.07
CA GLN A 700 -12.58 -36.23 -28.57
C GLN A 700 -12.23 -36.55 -27.12
N ARG A 701 -10.93 -36.54 -26.79
CA ARG A 701 -10.45 -36.62 -25.40
C ARG A 701 -10.20 -35.21 -24.87
N PHE A 702 -10.72 -34.90 -23.70
CA PHE A 702 -10.41 -33.66 -22.99
C PHE A 702 -9.20 -33.88 -22.09
N LYS A 703 -8.25 -32.94 -22.09
CA LYS A 703 -7.13 -32.91 -21.14
C LYS A 703 -7.35 -31.88 -20.03
N GLY A 704 -8.10 -30.81 -20.33
CA GLY A 704 -8.53 -29.81 -19.37
C GLY A 704 -9.65 -28.92 -19.94
N PHE A 705 -10.06 -27.90 -19.19
CA PHE A 705 -11.11 -26.96 -19.60
C PHE A 705 -10.80 -26.22 -20.91
N GLU A 706 -9.52 -26.05 -21.24
CA GLU A 706 -9.05 -25.44 -22.50
C GLU A 706 -9.48 -26.21 -23.77
N ASP A 707 -9.75 -27.51 -23.65
CA ASP A 707 -10.22 -28.35 -24.75
C ASP A 707 -11.76 -28.32 -24.90
N MET A 708 -12.46 -27.64 -24.00
CA MET A 708 -13.92 -27.60 -23.93
C MET A 708 -14.48 -26.27 -24.41
N LYS A 709 -15.56 -26.32 -25.19
CA LYS A 709 -16.33 -25.13 -25.56
C LYS A 709 -17.25 -24.70 -24.40
N PRO A 710 -17.61 -23.41 -24.27
CA PRO A 710 -18.48 -22.92 -23.21
C PRO A 710 -19.76 -23.72 -22.99
N LEU A 711 -20.46 -24.07 -24.08
CA LEU A 711 -21.69 -24.87 -23.99
C LEU A 711 -21.43 -26.27 -23.39
N GLN A 712 -20.27 -26.87 -23.66
CA GLN A 712 -19.91 -28.18 -23.11
C GLN A 712 -19.62 -28.07 -21.62
N ILE A 713 -18.96 -26.99 -21.18
CA ILE A 713 -18.71 -26.72 -19.75
C ILE A 713 -20.05 -26.58 -19.03
N TRP A 714 -20.98 -25.80 -19.58
CA TRP A 714 -22.34 -25.66 -19.06
C TRP A 714 -23.03 -27.03 -18.92
N GLU A 715 -23.21 -27.75 -20.04
CA GLU A 715 -23.96 -29.01 -20.10
C GLU A 715 -23.38 -30.11 -19.21
N THR A 716 -22.06 -30.13 -18.97
CA THR A 716 -21.41 -31.26 -18.30
C THR A 716 -21.03 -30.99 -16.86
N THR A 717 -20.82 -29.72 -16.48
CA THR A 717 -20.28 -29.37 -15.15
C THR A 717 -21.12 -28.35 -14.37
N MET A 718 -21.96 -27.53 -15.04
CA MET A 718 -22.65 -26.41 -14.36
C MET A 718 -24.18 -26.51 -14.37
N ASP A 719 -24.77 -27.10 -15.40
CA ASP A 719 -26.23 -27.25 -15.51
C ASP A 719 -26.74 -28.21 -14.42
N GLN A 720 -27.64 -27.72 -13.57
CA GLN A 720 -28.24 -28.49 -12.48
C GLN A 720 -28.98 -29.74 -12.98
N ALA A 721 -29.44 -29.75 -14.24
CA ALA A 721 -30.19 -30.86 -14.82
C ALA A 721 -29.32 -32.02 -15.31
N SER A 722 -28.05 -31.77 -15.67
CA SER A 722 -27.20 -32.75 -16.37
C SER A 722 -25.81 -32.95 -15.76
N ARG A 723 -25.34 -32.04 -14.90
CA ARG A 723 -24.01 -32.16 -14.28
C ARG A 723 -23.90 -33.39 -13.37
N ALA A 724 -22.68 -33.91 -13.26
CA ALA A 724 -22.32 -34.91 -12.26
C ALA A 724 -21.45 -34.24 -11.17
N ILE A 725 -21.89 -34.31 -9.92
CA ILE A 725 -21.15 -33.80 -8.75
C ILE A 725 -21.09 -34.87 -7.67
N ILE A 726 -19.96 -34.94 -6.94
CA ILE A 726 -19.77 -35.84 -5.79
C ILE A 726 -19.84 -35.00 -4.52
N GLN A 727 -20.68 -35.40 -3.57
CA GLN A 727 -20.70 -34.80 -2.24
C GLN A 727 -19.51 -35.32 -1.43
N VAL A 728 -18.75 -34.40 -0.82
CA VAL A 728 -17.55 -34.74 -0.07
C VAL A 728 -17.93 -35.16 1.35
N SER A 729 -17.48 -36.34 1.78
CA SER A 729 -17.62 -36.79 3.16
C SER A 729 -16.48 -36.27 4.04
N LEU A 730 -16.62 -36.38 5.36
CA LEU A 730 -15.55 -35.99 6.28
C LEU A 730 -14.34 -36.93 6.14
N GLU A 731 -14.59 -38.19 5.82
CA GLU A 731 -13.59 -39.21 5.52
C GLU A 731 -12.77 -38.84 4.27
N ASP A 732 -13.43 -38.44 3.18
CA ASP A 732 -12.76 -37.98 1.95
C ASP A 732 -11.87 -36.75 2.23
N ALA A 733 -12.37 -35.82 3.05
CA ALA A 733 -11.61 -34.62 3.42
C ALA A 733 -10.39 -34.95 4.30
N LEU A 734 -10.50 -35.94 5.19
CA LEU A 734 -9.36 -36.42 5.98
C LEU A 734 -8.32 -37.13 5.10
N GLU A 735 -8.75 -37.97 4.17
CA GLU A 735 -7.83 -38.61 3.21
C GLU A 735 -7.09 -37.56 2.36
N ALA A 736 -7.78 -36.49 1.94
CA ALA A 736 -7.16 -35.38 1.22
C ALA A 736 -6.08 -34.66 2.06
N VAL A 737 -6.29 -34.52 3.38
CA VAL A 737 -5.30 -33.97 4.30
C VAL A 737 -4.07 -34.87 4.35
N GLU A 738 -4.24 -36.18 4.54
CA GLU A 738 -3.11 -37.14 4.61
C GLU A 738 -2.30 -37.18 3.31
N ILE A 739 -2.97 -37.12 2.15
CA ILE A 739 -2.31 -37.04 0.83
C ILE A 739 -1.51 -35.74 0.72
N TYR A 740 -2.10 -34.61 1.11
CA TYR A 740 -1.46 -33.31 1.04
C TYR A 740 -0.22 -33.22 1.95
N GLU A 741 -0.34 -33.69 3.19
CA GLU A 741 0.78 -33.79 4.14
C GLU A 741 1.90 -34.68 3.57
N SER A 742 1.55 -35.82 2.96
CA SER A 742 2.53 -36.70 2.32
C SER A 742 3.27 -36.04 1.14
N ILE A 743 2.58 -35.21 0.35
CA ILE A 743 3.19 -34.44 -0.76
C ILE A 743 4.14 -33.37 -0.22
N LEU A 744 3.77 -32.66 0.85
CA LEU A 744 4.63 -31.69 1.52
C LEU A 744 5.91 -32.36 2.05
N ASP A 745 5.74 -33.51 2.69
CA ASP A 745 6.84 -34.30 3.25
C ASP A 745 7.83 -34.77 2.17
N LEU A 746 7.34 -35.09 0.97
CA LEU A 746 8.14 -35.41 -0.20
C LEU A 746 8.89 -34.19 -0.74
N ASN A 747 8.22 -33.04 -0.89
CA ASN A 747 8.86 -31.80 -1.36
C ASN A 747 10.00 -31.35 -0.44
N ASN A 748 9.80 -31.44 0.88
CA ASN A 748 10.84 -31.14 1.87
C ASN A 748 12.04 -32.12 1.80
N LYS A 749 11.82 -33.35 1.32
CA LYS A 749 12.88 -34.36 1.11
C LYS A 749 13.58 -34.21 -0.24
N ILE A 750 12.91 -33.71 -1.28
CA ILE A 750 13.50 -33.47 -2.62
C ILE A 750 14.56 -32.36 -2.59
N ASP A 751 14.42 -31.36 -1.71
CA ASP A 751 15.48 -30.36 -1.43
C ASP A 751 16.75 -30.98 -0.80
N GLN A 752 16.72 -32.28 -0.47
CA GLN A 752 17.86 -33.09 -0.03
C GLN A 752 18.13 -34.24 -1.02
N ASN A 753 18.55 -33.93 -2.26
CA ASN A 753 19.14 -34.87 -3.24
C ASN A 753 18.69 -36.34 -3.12
N PHE A 754 17.48 -36.67 -3.58
CA PHE A 754 17.10 -38.06 -3.82
C PHE A 754 16.30 -38.19 -5.12
N ASP A 755 16.73 -39.13 -5.96
CA ASP A 755 16.22 -39.49 -7.27
C ASP A 755 15.20 -40.62 -7.11
N PHE A 756 13.96 -40.51 -7.61
CA PHE A 756 13.15 -41.70 -7.91
C PHE A 756 12.02 -41.51 -8.94
N ASN A 757 11.89 -42.56 -9.76
CA ASN A 757 10.90 -42.82 -10.80
C ASN A 757 9.49 -43.09 -10.24
N PHE A 758 8.48 -42.48 -10.85
CA PHE A 758 7.06 -42.81 -10.62
C PHE A 758 6.62 -44.08 -11.36
N LYS A 759 5.79 -44.89 -10.69
CA LYS A 759 5.01 -45.98 -11.26
C LYS A 759 3.55 -45.75 -10.97
#